data_AF-A0A8J6B905-F1
#
_entry.id   AF-A0A8J6B905-F1
#
_cell.length_a   1.000
_cell.length_b   1.000
_cell.length_c   1.000
_cell.angle_alpha   90.00
_cell.angle_beta   90.00
_cell.angle_gamma   90.00
#
_symmetry.space_group_name_H-M   'P 1'
#
loop_
_entity.id
_entity.type
_entity.pdbx_description
1 polymer ?
#
loop_
_entity_poly.entity_id
_entity_poly.type
_entity_poly.pdbx_seq_one_letter_code
_entity_poly.pdbx_strand_id
1 'polypeptide(L)'
;MQLHAQSTLRRAEDYISNEEYLSAINVMADALAITRRNRNQTPSWFAEFQDIAKLYVQACVTLRSTEHLRNCLSLYKNLVTATGVPPSHFSDVLSHLMEVTRSELKYDEITHGSTSEEDEQKLSHMWLTYRTVLDALKYNAKFEDIFCDFVLRACKFITTHKRPSDMMSLFSMLGGLVASMRKYAQQKAESTLHLPSTQIIHIRTRIAFAEAAATLGYWQHARRTLEDARWILQFVYRPQQEILSDLLFMYGRVLYHLGDFLLAGAAMLHLVDIARGLPNLGDERATQVSDYLLVAAAVAIERPVPLSATFIDAARRNAQWRALVPARAEPVTPAMLRAAVTALPVHLHATEQPLAMYTAASGTRTGPARSAAMLAIAQHSECPETLKAAIQSQAVVALAAVGSVSLEQATACLGASNDIEAERMVVQAVSEGLVSAKIDHRAERVVFTRSPVSVVAAADRAHRLTAPGPAASLLAELKDANQRNIHRLELIEETKMERERLAKEEENRIIAEEEKRREEAEKREKERLQAERDRREAEKEREMRLKMELNKAEIRLEEIGRTNLPAKRHLLKMDLAKDAEGAPEKVIPILEAAFLAYQKKQNLKLKQKNVTEHRKLWYTIRSDRVVETKRRLAIREKEQTEGKSIYDARIEEIVAAEKAKWEARLQRKDAVRPLLAPSAEFFAKVMADRKGRVQDTLDEQRQRLEELKPAEIERQIEKLRNKRREELKQQLIQEEEDRKAAEQALIEEEAAKKKADEERRKEELKRLESYRTMPKYKLKKTYQAGELPEQFIKQRLDDLKTVLTLEDRMKYGVTDAPASSYQPHSSGGMANAYRPSAGPDHAVAPATGTAWGVNRPSFGAGDRRPVDRPSFGGGRPSYGGDRSAGAGMYKPPSRGGLSGGYKPSAASGEEKKE
;
A
#
# COMPACT_ATOMS: atom_id res chain seq x y z
N MET A 1 36.07 4.56 52.96
CA MET A 1 34.65 4.25 52.62
C MET A 1 34.08 3.17 53.51
N GLN A 2 34.74 2.01 53.67
CA GLN A 2 34.27 0.94 54.56
C GLN A 2 34.03 1.38 56.03
N LEU A 3 35.00 2.09 56.65
CA LEU A 3 34.81 2.64 58.01
C LEU A 3 33.63 3.62 58.11
N HIS A 4 33.35 4.35 57.04
CA HIS A 4 32.20 5.26 57.01
C HIS A 4 30.89 4.47 56.95
N ALA A 5 30.82 3.43 56.10
CA ALA A 5 29.66 2.52 56.04
C ALA A 5 29.38 1.83 57.39
N GLN A 6 30.43 1.35 58.08
CA GLN A 6 30.30 0.78 59.42
C GLN A 6 29.78 1.80 60.45
N SER A 7 30.28 3.05 60.39
CA SER A 7 29.81 4.12 61.29
C SER A 7 28.35 4.52 61.01
N THR A 8 27.93 4.52 59.75
CA THR A 8 26.54 4.84 59.37
C THR A 8 25.58 3.72 59.75
N LEU A 9 26.02 2.47 59.67
CA LEU A 9 25.22 1.31 60.10
C LEU A 9 24.93 1.39 61.61
N ARG A 10 25.95 1.61 62.45
CA ARG A 10 25.76 1.77 63.89
C ARG A 10 24.84 2.94 64.25
N ARG A 11 25.03 4.10 63.61
CA ARG A 11 24.13 5.26 63.81
C ARG A 11 22.69 4.93 63.41
N ALA A 12 22.50 4.22 62.31
CA ALA A 12 21.17 3.84 61.87
C ALA A 12 20.51 2.85 62.84
N GLU A 13 21.26 1.89 63.38
CA GLU A 13 20.80 1.00 64.46
C GLU A 13 20.39 1.79 65.71
N ASP A 14 21.20 2.76 66.13
CA ASP A 14 20.89 3.65 67.26
C ASP A 14 19.58 4.42 67.02
N TYR A 15 19.40 5.02 65.83
CA TYR A 15 18.16 5.73 65.49
C TYR A 15 16.94 4.82 65.44
N ILE A 16 17.07 3.59 64.93
CA ILE A 16 15.97 2.61 64.93
C ILE A 16 15.64 2.18 66.36
N SER A 17 16.63 1.99 67.23
CA SER A 17 16.41 1.67 68.64
C SER A 17 15.67 2.77 69.40
N ASN A 18 15.82 4.03 68.96
CA ASN A 18 15.13 5.21 69.49
C ASN A 18 13.79 5.51 68.78
N GLU A 19 13.30 4.61 67.91
CA GLU A 19 12.08 4.79 67.09
C GLU A 19 12.12 5.98 66.10
N GLU A 20 13.29 6.58 65.85
CA GLU A 20 13.50 7.67 64.90
C GLU A 20 13.74 7.17 63.47
N TYR A 21 12.76 6.45 62.91
CA TYR A 21 12.89 5.78 61.61
C TYR A 21 13.19 6.73 60.43
N LEU A 22 12.64 7.96 60.43
CA LEU A 22 12.88 8.95 59.37
C LEU A 22 14.33 9.47 59.38
N SER A 23 14.88 9.73 60.58
CA SER A 23 16.28 10.13 60.76
C SER A 23 17.22 9.01 60.30
N ALA A 24 16.92 7.76 60.67
CA ALA A 24 17.65 6.58 60.23
C ALA A 24 17.66 6.46 58.69
N ILE A 25 16.49 6.59 58.06
CA ILE A 25 16.32 6.53 56.59
C ILE A 25 17.16 7.58 55.87
N ASN A 26 17.19 8.83 56.37
CA ASN A 26 17.99 9.89 55.76
C ASN A 26 19.49 9.61 55.85
N VAL A 27 19.98 9.17 57.03
CA VAL A 27 21.39 8.81 57.23
C VAL A 27 21.82 7.65 56.33
N MET A 28 20.97 6.62 56.20
CA MET A 28 21.24 5.50 55.31
C MET A 28 21.12 5.88 53.82
N ALA A 29 20.21 6.78 53.45
CA ALA A 29 20.07 7.29 52.08
C ALA A 29 21.32 8.05 51.64
N ASP A 30 21.85 8.88 52.54
CA ASP A 30 23.09 9.62 52.31
C ASP A 30 24.29 8.69 52.10
N ALA A 31 24.35 7.58 52.84
CA ALA A 31 25.39 6.56 52.70
C ALA A 31 25.29 5.81 51.35
N LEU A 32 24.08 5.48 50.90
CA LEU A 32 23.86 4.80 49.61
C LEU A 32 24.03 5.76 48.41
N ALA A 33 23.79 7.06 48.59
CA ALA A 33 23.96 8.10 47.58
C ALA A 33 25.43 8.48 47.30
N ILE A 34 26.40 7.89 48.00
CA ILE A 34 27.84 8.17 47.85
C ILE A 34 28.32 7.96 46.40
N THR A 35 27.66 7.08 45.63
CA THR A 35 27.93 6.88 44.18
C THR A 35 27.65 8.11 43.31
N ARG A 36 26.80 9.03 43.76
CA ARG A 36 26.49 10.28 43.03
C ARG A 36 27.39 11.45 43.44
N ARG A 37 27.94 11.45 44.66
CA ARG A 37 28.70 12.60 45.21
C ARG A 37 30.14 12.70 44.67
N ASN A 38 30.82 11.57 44.43
CA ASN A 38 32.21 11.57 43.99
C ASN A 38 32.37 11.08 42.55
N ARG A 39 32.20 11.99 41.58
CA ARG A 39 32.39 11.72 40.14
C ARG A 39 33.82 11.25 39.78
N ASN A 40 34.78 11.47 40.69
CA ASN A 40 36.22 11.24 40.49
C ASN A 40 36.77 9.99 41.22
N GLN A 41 35.94 9.24 41.96
CA GLN A 41 36.36 7.99 42.62
C GLN A 41 35.59 6.81 42.06
N THR A 42 36.28 5.70 41.80
CA THR A 42 35.65 4.44 41.42
C THR A 42 34.79 3.95 42.59
N PRO A 43 33.47 3.76 42.40
CA PRO A 43 32.62 3.24 43.45
C PRO A 43 33.08 1.82 43.80
N SER A 44 33.36 1.57 45.09
CA SER A 44 33.73 0.27 45.63
C SER A 44 32.58 -0.28 46.46
N TRP A 45 32.26 -1.56 46.28
CA TRP A 45 31.23 -2.25 47.05
C TRP A 45 31.86 -2.92 48.28
N PHE A 46 31.14 -2.87 49.40
CA PHE A 46 31.49 -3.54 50.65
C PHE A 46 30.25 -4.22 51.22
N ALA A 47 30.42 -5.28 52.02
CA ALA A 47 29.33 -6.06 52.60
C ALA A 47 28.39 -5.21 53.48
N GLU A 48 28.94 -4.20 54.15
CA GLU A 48 28.20 -3.31 55.04
C GLU A 48 27.15 -2.48 54.29
N PHE A 49 27.31 -2.23 52.98
CA PHE A 49 26.26 -1.59 52.18
C PHE A 49 25.04 -2.48 51.95
N GLN A 50 25.23 -3.81 51.91
CA GLN A 50 24.11 -4.75 51.86
C GLN A 50 23.33 -4.74 53.18
N ASP A 51 24.04 -4.68 54.31
CA ASP A 51 23.41 -4.63 55.63
C ASP A 51 22.69 -3.30 55.88
N ILE A 52 23.29 -2.17 55.48
CA ILE A 52 22.61 -0.85 55.47
C ILE A 52 21.34 -0.91 54.62
N ALA A 53 21.38 -1.54 53.44
CA ALA A 53 20.21 -1.64 52.57
C ALA A 53 19.10 -2.51 53.19
N LYS A 54 19.45 -3.61 53.88
CA LYS A 54 18.50 -4.45 54.62
C LYS A 54 17.84 -3.67 55.77
N LEU A 55 18.63 -2.95 56.56
CA LEU A 55 18.15 -2.13 57.68
C LEU A 55 17.25 -0.97 57.20
N TYR A 56 17.62 -0.34 56.07
CA TYR A 56 16.82 0.69 55.41
C TYR A 56 15.46 0.13 55.00
N VAL A 57 15.47 -1.02 54.33
CA VAL A 57 14.26 -1.73 53.90
C VAL A 57 13.36 -2.02 55.10
N GLN A 58 13.91 -2.54 56.19
CA GLN A 58 13.16 -2.82 57.41
C GLN A 58 12.46 -1.56 57.94
N ALA A 59 13.19 -0.45 58.08
CA ALA A 59 12.63 0.83 58.50
C ALA A 59 11.52 1.33 57.55
N CYS A 60 11.65 1.12 56.24
CA CYS A 60 10.63 1.50 55.26
C CYS A 60 9.34 0.68 55.38
N VAL A 61 9.47 -0.62 55.65
CA VAL A 61 8.33 -1.51 55.82
C VAL A 61 7.57 -1.17 57.10
N THR A 62 8.28 -0.90 58.21
CA THR A 62 7.66 -0.48 59.47
C THR A 62 6.90 0.84 59.31
N LEU A 63 7.46 1.81 58.59
CA LEU A 63 6.78 3.08 58.27
C LEU A 63 5.69 2.95 57.17
N ARG A 64 5.58 1.78 56.52
CA ARG A 64 4.71 1.52 55.35
C ARG A 64 4.89 2.53 54.20
N SER A 65 6.06 3.15 54.09
CA SER A 65 6.31 4.22 53.12
C SER A 65 6.95 3.70 51.84
N THR A 66 6.16 3.68 50.77
CA THR A 66 6.58 3.12 49.48
C THR A 66 7.47 4.05 48.66
N GLU A 67 7.43 5.35 48.95
CA GLU A 67 8.32 6.34 48.34
C GLU A 67 9.77 6.15 48.80
N HIS A 68 9.99 6.02 50.11
CA HIS A 68 11.31 5.74 50.69
C HIS A 68 11.83 4.37 50.24
N LEU A 69 10.95 3.36 50.16
CA LEU A 69 11.32 2.04 49.63
C LEU A 69 11.80 2.13 48.17
N ARG A 70 11.07 2.87 47.32
CA ARG A 70 11.46 3.09 45.92
C ARG A 70 12.80 3.82 45.81
N ASN A 71 13.05 4.80 46.68
CA ASN A 71 14.31 5.53 46.74
C ASN A 71 15.46 4.60 47.16
N CYS A 72 15.26 3.78 48.19
CA CYS A 72 16.23 2.78 48.64
C CYS A 72 16.63 1.82 47.51
N LEU A 73 15.63 1.19 46.87
CA LEU A 73 15.85 0.23 45.79
C LEU A 73 16.55 0.88 44.59
N SER A 74 16.19 2.12 44.25
CA SER A 74 16.85 2.88 43.17
C SER A 74 18.32 3.18 43.49
N LEU A 75 18.61 3.67 44.70
CA LEU A 75 19.98 3.97 45.14
C LEU A 75 20.85 2.72 45.19
N TYR A 76 20.34 1.65 45.80
CA TYR A 76 21.06 0.38 45.91
C TYR A 76 21.26 -0.29 44.55
N LYS A 77 20.25 -0.25 43.66
CA LYS A 77 20.41 -0.72 42.27
C LYS A 77 21.53 0.03 41.56
N ASN A 78 21.56 1.36 41.66
CA ASN A 78 22.60 2.17 41.02
C ASN A 78 23.99 1.81 41.56
N LEU A 79 24.11 1.58 42.88
CA LEU A 79 25.36 1.12 43.51
C LEU A 79 25.83 -0.23 42.96
N VAL A 80 24.95 -1.24 42.89
CA VAL A 80 25.28 -2.57 42.35
C VAL A 80 25.67 -2.47 40.87
N THR A 81 24.94 -1.66 40.08
CA THR A 81 25.27 -1.50 38.65
C THR A 81 26.60 -0.81 38.40
N ALA A 82 26.95 0.19 39.22
CA ALA A 82 28.16 0.99 39.07
C ALA A 82 29.42 0.24 39.54
N THR A 83 29.28 -0.65 40.53
CA THR A 83 30.37 -1.44 41.10
C THR A 83 30.64 -2.73 40.33
N GLY A 84 29.71 -3.18 39.49
CA GLY A 84 29.86 -4.41 38.69
C GLY A 84 29.73 -5.72 39.49
N VAL A 85 29.27 -5.62 40.74
CA VAL A 85 29.01 -6.76 41.63
C VAL A 85 27.88 -7.64 41.08
N PRO A 86 27.92 -8.97 41.29
CA PRO A 86 26.87 -9.86 40.81
C PRO A 86 25.48 -9.45 41.34
N PRO A 87 24.43 -9.58 40.51
CA PRO A 87 23.07 -9.18 40.88
C PRO A 87 22.47 -10.03 42.02
N SER A 88 23.13 -11.12 42.44
CA SER A 88 22.75 -11.93 43.61
C SER A 88 22.60 -11.11 44.89
N HIS A 89 23.50 -10.16 45.15
CA HIS A 89 23.39 -9.30 46.34
C HIS A 89 22.14 -8.42 46.33
N PHE A 90 21.67 -8.02 45.15
CA PHE A 90 20.38 -7.34 45.00
C PHE A 90 19.22 -8.29 45.27
N SER A 91 19.30 -9.54 44.78
CA SER A 91 18.32 -10.59 45.06
C SER A 91 18.18 -10.88 46.55
N ASP A 92 19.28 -10.85 47.31
CA ASP A 92 19.26 -11.08 48.76
C ASP A 92 18.51 -9.97 49.51
N VAL A 93 18.78 -8.70 49.16
CA VAL A 93 18.06 -7.55 49.75
C VAL A 93 16.58 -7.59 49.39
N LEU A 94 16.23 -7.97 48.16
CA LEU A 94 14.83 -8.16 47.77
C LEU A 94 14.16 -9.34 48.46
N SER A 95 14.87 -10.45 48.68
CA SER A 95 14.32 -11.60 49.40
C SER A 95 14.07 -11.24 50.87
N HIS A 96 14.99 -10.51 51.49
CA HIS A 96 14.82 -9.96 52.83
C HIS A 96 13.64 -8.98 52.90
N LEU A 97 13.47 -8.09 51.91
CA LEU A 97 12.30 -7.21 51.80
C LEU A 97 10.99 -8.01 51.81
N MET A 98 10.92 -9.08 51.03
CA MET A 98 9.71 -9.91 50.95
C MET A 98 9.46 -10.68 52.26
N GLU A 99 10.50 -11.09 52.97
CA GLU A 99 10.39 -11.79 54.25
C GLU A 99 9.94 -10.84 55.37
N VAL A 100 10.56 -9.66 55.47
CA VAL A 100 10.18 -8.62 56.44
C VAL A 100 8.76 -8.12 56.19
N THR A 101 8.36 -7.91 54.93
CA THR A 101 6.96 -7.54 54.63
C THR A 101 5.98 -8.65 54.98
N ARG A 102 6.34 -9.93 54.81
CA ARG A 102 5.49 -11.05 55.23
C ARG A 102 5.35 -11.12 56.75
N SER A 103 6.43 -10.92 57.51
CA SER A 103 6.39 -10.95 58.98
C SER A 103 5.61 -9.78 59.56
N GLU A 104 5.87 -8.56 59.08
CA GLU A 104 5.19 -7.33 59.55
C GLU A 104 3.69 -7.33 59.23
N LEU A 105 3.30 -7.91 58.10
CA LEU A 105 1.90 -8.04 57.72
C LEU A 105 1.21 -9.26 58.34
N LYS A 106 1.94 -10.11 59.09
CA LYS A 106 1.47 -11.43 59.56
C LYS A 106 0.77 -12.21 58.45
N TYR A 107 1.42 -12.25 57.28
CA TYR A 107 0.81 -12.74 56.05
C TYR A 107 0.30 -14.19 56.17
N ASP A 108 0.97 -15.02 56.97
CA ASP A 108 0.61 -16.42 57.15
C ASP A 108 -0.69 -16.62 57.95
N GLU A 109 -1.18 -15.59 58.65
CA GLU A 109 -2.45 -15.61 59.39
C GLU A 109 -3.67 -15.27 58.49
N ILE A 110 -3.44 -14.79 57.25
CA ILE A 110 -4.50 -14.36 56.34
C ILE A 110 -5.22 -15.58 55.74
N THR A 111 -6.48 -15.80 56.14
CA THR A 111 -7.31 -16.87 55.58
C THR A 111 -7.76 -16.56 54.16
N HIS A 112 -7.69 -17.54 53.26
CA HIS A 112 -8.18 -17.38 51.88
C HIS A 112 -9.70 -17.13 51.86
N GLY A 113 -10.11 -15.94 51.41
CA GLY A 113 -11.51 -15.57 51.20
C GLY A 113 -12.17 -14.78 52.34
N SER A 114 -11.44 -14.39 53.39
CA SER A 114 -11.95 -13.41 54.36
C SER A 114 -12.04 -12.02 53.70
N THR A 115 -13.21 -11.38 53.79
CA THR A 115 -13.44 -10.01 53.31
C THR A 115 -13.15 -8.96 54.40
N SER A 116 -12.26 -9.26 55.35
CA SER A 116 -11.89 -8.28 56.36
C SER A 116 -11.16 -7.13 55.70
N GLU A 117 -11.62 -5.90 55.95
CA GLU A 117 -11.02 -4.68 55.41
C GLU A 117 -9.54 -4.57 55.79
N GLU A 118 -9.17 -5.06 56.97
CA GLU A 118 -7.77 -5.12 57.43
C GLU A 118 -6.91 -6.09 56.60
N ASP A 119 -7.47 -7.23 56.21
CA ASP A 119 -6.76 -8.21 55.38
C ASP A 119 -6.59 -7.68 53.95
N GLU A 120 -7.59 -6.99 53.41
CA GLU A 120 -7.49 -6.33 52.10
C GLU A 120 -6.43 -5.22 52.10
N GLN A 121 -6.31 -4.43 53.19
CA GLN A 121 -5.26 -3.43 53.35
C GLN A 121 -3.87 -4.06 53.40
N LYS A 122 -3.69 -5.16 54.15
CA LYS A 122 -2.42 -5.91 54.21
C LYS A 122 -2.03 -6.46 52.84
N LEU A 123 -2.98 -7.06 52.12
CA LEU A 123 -2.77 -7.59 50.76
C LEU A 123 -2.48 -6.47 49.75
N SER A 124 -3.15 -5.33 49.86
CA SER A 124 -2.87 -4.13 49.06
C SER A 124 -1.44 -3.63 49.28
N HIS A 125 -0.97 -3.60 50.52
CA HIS A 125 0.40 -3.23 50.86
C HIS A 125 1.43 -4.23 50.30
N MET A 126 1.16 -5.53 50.42
CA MET A 126 2.00 -6.59 49.84
C MET A 126 2.11 -6.45 48.32
N TRP A 127 0.99 -6.21 47.62
CA TRP A 127 1.00 -5.95 46.19
C TRP A 127 1.81 -4.69 45.84
N LEU A 128 1.65 -3.60 46.60
CA LEU A 128 2.39 -2.37 46.37
C LEU A 128 3.91 -2.60 46.55
N THR A 129 4.31 -3.48 47.46
CA THR A 129 5.70 -3.94 47.60
C THR A 129 6.17 -4.67 46.35
N TYR A 130 5.43 -5.67 45.85
CA TYR A 130 5.76 -6.33 44.58
C TYR A 130 5.87 -5.33 43.42
N ARG A 131 4.92 -4.39 43.32
CA ARG A 131 4.91 -3.36 42.28
C ARG A 131 6.13 -2.45 42.35
N THR A 132 6.50 -1.98 43.52
CA THR A 132 7.69 -1.11 43.70
C THR A 132 8.98 -1.84 43.36
N VAL A 133 9.09 -3.13 43.70
CA VAL A 133 10.22 -3.99 43.29
C VAL A 133 10.28 -4.14 41.77
N LEU A 134 9.16 -4.50 41.13
CA LEU A 134 9.10 -4.65 39.67
C LEU A 134 9.39 -3.32 38.93
N ASP A 135 8.91 -2.19 39.47
CA ASP A 135 9.19 -0.85 38.96
C ASP A 135 10.65 -0.42 39.18
N ALA A 136 11.35 -0.96 40.18
CA ALA A 136 12.78 -0.72 40.38
C ALA A 136 13.62 -1.56 39.41
N LEU A 137 13.19 -2.79 39.12
CA LEU A 137 13.91 -3.77 38.30
C LEU A 137 13.76 -3.55 36.78
N LYS A 138 12.66 -2.93 36.32
CA LYS A 138 12.40 -2.72 34.89
C LYS A 138 13.53 -1.99 34.15
N TYR A 139 13.65 -2.30 32.85
CA TYR A 139 14.56 -1.67 31.88
C TYR A 139 16.07 -1.91 32.09
N ASN A 140 16.48 -2.85 32.94
CA ASN A 140 17.88 -3.17 33.13
C ASN A 140 18.19 -4.63 32.77
N ALA A 141 18.96 -4.78 31.70
CA ALA A 141 19.62 -5.99 31.23
C ALA A 141 20.12 -6.95 32.32
N LYS A 142 20.83 -6.44 33.33
CA LYS A 142 21.50 -7.27 34.35
C LYS A 142 20.56 -7.88 35.37
N PHE A 143 19.35 -7.33 35.51
CA PHE A 143 18.39 -7.77 36.52
C PHE A 143 17.16 -8.45 35.90
N GLU A 144 17.21 -8.81 34.61
CA GLU A 144 16.06 -9.41 33.92
C GLU A 144 15.67 -10.77 34.50
N ASP A 145 16.64 -11.58 34.94
CA ASP A 145 16.38 -12.89 35.55
C ASP A 145 15.62 -12.73 36.87
N ILE A 146 16.08 -11.82 37.73
CA ILE A 146 15.44 -11.50 39.01
C ILE A 146 14.07 -10.88 38.76
N PHE A 147 13.95 -9.99 37.77
CA PHE A 147 12.66 -9.42 37.37
C PHE A 147 11.65 -10.52 37.00
N CYS A 148 12.06 -11.47 36.16
CA CYS A 148 11.21 -12.56 35.72
C CYS A 148 10.77 -13.46 36.88
N ASP A 149 11.68 -13.79 37.81
CA ASP A 149 11.32 -14.55 39.01
C ASP A 149 10.31 -13.79 39.90
N PHE A 150 10.52 -12.49 40.11
CA PHE A 150 9.57 -11.66 40.86
C PHE A 150 8.21 -11.51 40.18
N VAL A 151 8.15 -11.48 38.85
CA VAL A 151 6.88 -11.55 38.11
C VAL A 151 6.17 -12.85 38.44
N LEU A 152 6.84 -14.00 38.39
CA LEU A 152 6.22 -15.29 38.72
C LEU A 152 5.74 -15.37 40.18
N ARG A 153 6.53 -14.85 41.14
CA ARG A 153 6.12 -14.76 42.55
C ARG A 153 4.88 -13.88 42.71
N ALA A 154 4.85 -12.72 42.05
CA ALA A 154 3.70 -11.82 42.06
C ALA A 154 2.47 -12.47 41.41
N CYS A 155 2.65 -13.23 40.32
CA CYS A 155 1.57 -13.98 39.69
C CYS A 155 0.96 -15.02 40.63
N LYS A 156 1.80 -15.81 41.31
CA LYS A 156 1.35 -16.78 42.33
C LYS A 156 0.59 -16.11 43.46
N PHE A 157 1.06 -14.95 43.92
CA PHE A 157 0.36 -14.15 44.93
C PHE A 157 -1.03 -13.71 44.43
N ILE A 158 -1.12 -13.17 43.21
CA ILE A 158 -2.38 -12.70 42.62
C ILE A 158 -3.37 -13.86 42.39
N THR A 159 -2.90 -15.02 41.94
CA THR A 159 -3.77 -16.19 41.70
C THR A 159 -4.29 -16.78 43.00
N THR A 160 -3.45 -16.85 44.03
CA THR A 160 -3.81 -17.37 45.36
C THR A 160 -4.91 -16.52 46.00
N HIS A 161 -4.83 -15.19 45.85
CA HIS A 161 -5.80 -14.23 46.43
C HIS A 161 -6.88 -13.75 45.46
N LYS A 162 -6.92 -14.29 44.24
CA LYS A 162 -7.88 -13.94 43.17
C LYS A 162 -8.08 -12.43 42.97
N ARG A 163 -7.01 -11.63 42.92
CA ARG A 163 -7.08 -10.16 42.81
C ARG A 163 -7.07 -9.67 41.34
N PRO A 164 -8.21 -9.25 40.77
CA PRO A 164 -8.31 -8.95 39.34
C PRO A 164 -7.63 -7.63 38.93
N SER A 165 -7.72 -6.60 39.77
CA SER A 165 -7.16 -5.26 39.53
C SER A 165 -5.63 -5.27 39.44
N ASP A 166 -4.99 -6.02 40.35
CA ASP A 166 -3.54 -6.18 40.41
C ASP A 166 -3.01 -6.91 39.16
N MET A 167 -3.73 -7.94 38.71
CA MET A 167 -3.42 -8.65 37.47
C MET A 167 -3.42 -7.72 36.26
N MET A 168 -4.42 -6.83 36.16
CA MET A 168 -4.51 -5.82 35.10
C MET A 168 -3.36 -4.81 35.15
N SER A 169 -2.96 -4.40 36.35
CA SER A 169 -1.77 -3.56 36.52
C SER A 169 -0.50 -4.28 36.06
N LEU A 170 -0.36 -5.58 36.35
CA LEU A 170 0.77 -6.39 35.88
C LEU A 170 0.79 -6.56 34.35
N PHE A 171 -0.37 -6.78 33.71
CA PHE A 171 -0.49 -6.79 32.25
C PHE A 171 -0.04 -5.47 31.63
N SER A 172 -0.44 -4.34 32.21
CA SER A 172 -0.04 -3.01 31.73
C SER A 172 1.48 -2.82 31.81
N MET A 173 2.09 -3.20 32.93
CA MET A 173 3.55 -3.13 33.13
C MET A 173 4.31 -3.99 32.13
N LEU A 174 3.89 -5.26 31.96
CA LEU A 174 4.50 -6.20 31.03
C LEU A 174 4.29 -5.80 29.57
N GLY A 175 3.12 -5.24 29.22
CA GLY A 175 2.86 -4.69 27.90
C GLY A 175 3.74 -3.47 27.59
N GLY A 176 3.93 -2.58 28.58
CA GLY A 176 4.85 -1.44 28.48
C GLY A 176 6.30 -1.86 28.26
N LEU A 177 6.76 -2.91 28.96
CA LEU A 177 8.08 -3.50 28.75
C LEU A 177 8.26 -4.01 27.33
N VAL A 178 7.30 -4.77 26.79
CA VAL A 178 7.37 -5.28 25.39
C VAL A 178 7.30 -4.14 24.38
N ALA A 179 6.51 -3.11 24.63
CA ALA A 179 6.48 -1.91 23.78
C ALA A 179 7.83 -1.19 23.76
N SER A 180 8.50 -1.06 24.90
CA SER A 180 9.87 -0.53 24.98
C SER A 180 10.86 -1.45 24.28
N MET A 181 10.79 -2.76 24.50
CA MET A 181 11.61 -3.76 23.80
C MET A 181 11.45 -3.65 22.28
N ARG A 182 10.23 -3.47 21.76
CA ARG A 182 9.95 -3.25 20.33
C ARG A 182 10.61 -1.99 19.79
N LYS A 183 10.63 -0.90 20.56
CA LYS A 183 11.28 0.36 20.17
C LYS A 183 12.80 0.22 20.14
N TYR A 184 13.38 -0.38 21.17
CA TYR A 184 14.84 -0.53 21.32
C TYR A 184 15.42 -1.71 20.53
N ALA A 185 14.60 -2.63 20.01
CA ALA A 185 15.06 -3.73 19.15
C ALA A 185 15.83 -3.26 17.89
N GLN A 186 15.57 -2.04 17.40
CA GLN A 186 16.30 -1.44 16.28
C GLN A 186 17.67 -0.87 16.70
N GLN A 187 17.85 -0.54 17.99
CA GLN A 187 19.08 0.01 18.55
C GLN A 187 19.89 -1.13 19.19
N LYS A 188 20.77 -1.71 18.37
CA LYS A 188 21.54 -2.94 18.67
C LYS A 188 22.44 -2.86 19.91
N ALA A 189 22.72 -1.68 20.44
CA ALA A 189 23.69 -1.45 21.52
C ALA A 189 23.12 -1.60 22.94
N GLU A 190 21.79 -1.50 23.13
CA GLU A 190 21.17 -1.45 24.47
C GLU A 190 20.12 -2.54 24.73
N SER A 191 19.77 -3.35 23.72
CA SER A 191 18.80 -4.44 23.86
C SER A 191 19.50 -5.77 24.16
N THR A 192 19.37 -6.27 25.39
CA THR A 192 19.73 -7.63 25.86
C THR A 192 19.01 -8.76 25.14
N LEU A 193 18.01 -8.42 24.33
CA LEU A 193 17.20 -9.33 23.51
C LEU A 193 17.98 -10.13 22.47
N HIS A 194 19.29 -9.93 22.29
CA HIS A 194 20.11 -10.78 21.43
C HIS A 194 20.66 -12.01 22.16
N LEU A 195 20.66 -12.03 23.50
CA LEU A 195 21.20 -13.15 24.27
C LEU A 195 20.14 -14.26 24.39
N PRO A 196 20.44 -15.50 23.97
CA PRO A 196 19.44 -16.58 23.93
C PRO A 196 18.95 -17.01 25.31
N SER A 197 19.80 -16.96 26.35
CA SER A 197 19.39 -17.28 27.73
C SER A 197 18.32 -16.32 28.24
N THR A 198 18.50 -15.02 27.98
CA THR A 198 17.55 -13.98 28.34
C THR A 198 16.23 -14.11 27.57
N GLN A 199 16.28 -14.35 26.25
CA GLN A 199 15.09 -14.59 25.44
C GLN A 199 14.25 -15.77 25.99
N ILE A 200 14.91 -16.88 26.35
CA ILE A 200 14.27 -18.08 26.90
C ILE A 200 13.54 -17.77 28.21
N ILE A 201 14.18 -17.04 29.14
CA ILE A 201 13.60 -16.70 30.44
C ILE A 201 12.35 -15.83 30.26
N HIS A 202 12.39 -14.83 29.36
CA HIS A 202 11.21 -14.01 29.06
C HIS A 202 10.07 -14.84 28.48
N ILE A 203 10.36 -15.77 27.56
CA ILE A 203 9.32 -16.64 26.96
C ILE A 203 8.70 -17.53 28.04
N ARG A 204 9.50 -18.21 28.86
CA ARG A 204 9.02 -19.08 29.96
C ARG A 204 8.16 -18.30 30.95
N THR A 205 8.61 -17.11 31.34
CA THR A 205 7.87 -16.22 32.27
C THR A 205 6.52 -15.82 31.70
N ARG A 206 6.46 -15.54 30.39
CA ARG A 206 5.21 -15.17 29.70
C ARG A 206 4.24 -16.34 29.55
N ILE A 207 4.74 -17.56 29.32
CA ILE A 207 3.91 -18.78 29.29
C ILE A 207 3.26 -19.00 30.66
N ALA A 208 4.07 -19.02 31.72
CA ALA A 208 3.57 -19.19 33.08
C ALA A 208 2.65 -18.03 33.53
N PHE A 209 2.91 -16.80 33.09
CA PHE A 209 2.00 -15.68 33.33
C PHE A 209 0.66 -15.84 32.59
N ALA A 210 0.68 -16.36 31.35
CA ALA A 210 -0.54 -16.67 30.61
C ALA A 210 -1.33 -17.82 31.26
N GLU A 211 -0.67 -18.81 31.86
CA GLU A 211 -1.30 -19.86 32.67
C GLU A 211 -2.02 -19.31 33.90
N ALA A 212 -1.36 -18.42 34.65
CA ALA A 212 -1.95 -17.72 35.79
C ALA A 212 -3.18 -16.89 35.35
N ALA A 213 -3.06 -16.18 34.23
CA ALA A 213 -4.16 -15.42 33.62
C ALA A 213 -5.34 -16.29 33.20
N ALA A 214 -5.06 -17.45 32.59
CA ALA A 214 -6.06 -18.43 32.18
C ALA A 214 -6.83 -18.98 33.39
N THR A 215 -6.13 -19.22 34.51
CA THR A 215 -6.74 -19.70 35.77
C THR A 215 -7.74 -18.70 36.35
N LEU A 216 -7.51 -17.39 36.14
CA LEU A 216 -8.44 -16.32 36.54
C LEU A 216 -9.52 -16.00 35.49
N GLY A 217 -9.53 -16.68 34.34
CA GLY A 217 -10.50 -16.46 33.26
C GLY A 217 -10.17 -15.29 32.31
N TYR A 218 -8.96 -14.72 32.36
CA TYR A 218 -8.54 -13.61 31.49
C TYR A 218 -8.00 -14.09 30.14
N TRP A 219 -8.84 -14.77 29.36
CA TRP A 219 -8.45 -15.44 28.11
C TRP A 219 -7.87 -14.47 27.05
N GLN A 220 -8.44 -13.27 26.91
CA GLN A 220 -7.97 -12.27 25.93
C GLN A 220 -6.58 -11.71 26.28
N HIS A 221 -6.33 -11.45 27.56
CA HIS A 221 -5.03 -10.97 28.03
C HIS A 221 -3.98 -12.08 28.02
N ALA A 222 -4.38 -13.33 28.31
CA ALA A 222 -3.54 -14.50 28.13
C ALA A 222 -3.11 -14.64 26.66
N ARG A 223 -4.05 -14.51 25.71
CA ARG A 223 -3.75 -14.48 24.27
C ARG A 223 -2.74 -13.39 23.95
N ARG A 224 -2.99 -12.13 24.36
CA ARG A 224 -2.07 -11.00 24.15
C ARG A 224 -0.64 -11.29 24.66
N THR A 225 -0.55 -11.88 25.84
CA THR A 225 0.71 -12.25 26.48
C THR A 225 1.47 -13.33 25.70
N LEU A 226 0.76 -14.32 25.16
CA LEU A 226 1.33 -15.32 24.26
C LEU A 226 1.75 -14.70 22.93
N GLU A 227 1.05 -13.67 22.43
CA GLU A 227 1.48 -12.90 21.25
C GLU A 227 2.80 -12.17 21.50
N ASP A 228 2.99 -11.63 22.71
CA ASP A 228 4.25 -11.03 23.11
C ASP A 228 5.38 -12.08 23.22
N ALA A 229 5.13 -13.23 23.84
CA ALA A 229 6.10 -14.34 23.92
C ALA A 229 6.53 -14.80 22.52
N ARG A 230 5.57 -14.91 21.61
CA ARG A 230 5.79 -15.28 20.23
C ARG A 230 6.54 -14.22 19.43
N TRP A 231 6.32 -12.93 19.70
CA TRP A 231 7.14 -11.87 19.13
C TRP A 231 8.61 -12.01 19.55
N ILE A 232 8.87 -12.31 20.83
CA ILE A 232 10.23 -12.56 21.34
C ILE A 232 10.85 -13.80 20.66
N LEU A 233 10.06 -14.84 20.41
CA LEU A 233 10.51 -16.05 19.72
C LEU A 233 11.12 -15.78 18.33
N GLN A 234 10.69 -14.71 17.63
CA GLN A 234 11.23 -14.35 16.31
C GLN A 234 12.71 -13.99 16.34
N PHE A 235 13.25 -13.60 17.50
CA PHE A 235 14.66 -13.27 17.67
C PHE A 235 15.51 -14.48 18.11
N VAL A 236 14.88 -15.61 18.40
CA VAL A 236 15.56 -16.85 18.80
C VAL A 236 15.98 -17.62 17.56
N TYR A 237 17.29 -17.77 17.31
CA TYR A 237 17.80 -18.47 16.13
C TYR A 237 17.37 -19.96 16.08
N ARG A 238 17.31 -20.62 17.25
CA ARG A 238 16.78 -21.99 17.41
C ARG A 238 16.07 -22.14 18.76
N PRO A 239 14.73 -22.14 18.81
CA PRO A 239 14.02 -22.36 20.05
C PRO A 239 14.17 -23.83 20.50
N GLN A 240 14.34 -24.03 21.81
CA GLN A 240 14.30 -25.37 22.40
C GLN A 240 12.90 -25.98 22.19
N GLN A 241 12.85 -27.28 21.88
CA GLN A 241 11.61 -27.98 21.60
C GLN A 241 10.64 -27.96 22.79
N GLU A 242 11.16 -28.04 24.02
CA GLU A 242 10.38 -27.95 25.26
C GLU A 242 9.60 -26.64 25.35
N ILE A 243 10.29 -25.51 25.15
CA ILE A 243 9.67 -24.18 25.23
C ILE A 243 8.62 -24.00 24.14
N LEU A 244 8.92 -24.49 22.93
CA LEU A 244 7.97 -24.43 21.82
C LEU A 244 6.73 -25.31 22.09
N SER A 245 6.94 -26.48 22.68
CA SER A 245 5.87 -27.40 23.09
C SER A 245 4.94 -26.74 24.12
N ASP A 246 5.49 -26.20 25.21
CA ASP A 246 4.71 -25.55 26.26
C ASP A 246 3.98 -24.30 25.73
N LEU A 247 4.62 -23.52 24.85
CA LEU A 247 4.00 -22.37 24.19
C LEU A 247 2.80 -22.78 23.34
N LEU A 248 2.96 -23.79 22.48
CA LEU A 248 1.90 -24.26 21.59
C LEU A 248 0.74 -24.90 22.36
N PHE A 249 1.05 -25.65 23.41
CA PHE A 249 0.05 -26.24 24.29
C PHE A 249 -0.82 -25.15 24.95
N MET A 250 -0.17 -24.16 25.59
CA MET A 250 -0.89 -23.07 26.23
C MET A 250 -1.66 -22.19 25.24
N TYR A 251 -1.10 -21.99 24.05
CA TYR A 251 -1.76 -21.25 23.00
C TYR A 251 -3.02 -21.96 22.48
N GLY A 252 -2.93 -23.27 22.20
CA GLY A 252 -4.09 -24.05 21.78
C GLY A 252 -5.19 -24.07 22.85
N ARG A 253 -4.82 -24.18 24.13
CA ARG A 253 -5.78 -24.07 25.25
C ARG A 253 -6.47 -22.71 25.30
N VAL A 254 -5.71 -21.60 25.21
CA VAL A 254 -6.30 -20.25 25.22
C VAL A 254 -7.23 -20.02 24.03
N LEU A 255 -6.84 -20.45 22.83
CA LEU A 255 -7.67 -20.30 21.63
C LEU A 255 -8.95 -21.14 21.70
N TYR A 256 -8.88 -22.32 22.31
CA TYR A 256 -10.04 -23.16 22.55
C TYR A 256 -11.11 -22.42 23.37
N HIS A 257 -10.72 -21.80 24.50
CA HIS A 257 -11.65 -21.03 25.32
C HIS A 257 -12.16 -19.75 24.63
N LEU A 258 -11.35 -19.14 23.77
CA LEU A 258 -11.73 -17.98 22.97
C LEU A 258 -12.66 -18.29 21.78
N GLY A 259 -12.85 -19.57 21.43
CA GLY A 259 -13.73 -20.01 20.35
C GLY A 259 -13.08 -20.10 18.95
N ASP A 260 -11.75 -19.94 18.86
CA ASP A 260 -10.98 -20.07 17.61
C ASP A 260 -10.51 -21.52 17.40
N PHE A 261 -11.47 -22.46 17.30
CA PHE A 261 -11.20 -23.91 17.30
C PHE A 261 -10.29 -24.39 16.16
N LEU A 262 -10.34 -23.75 14.99
CA LEU A 262 -9.49 -24.12 13.85
C LEU A 262 -8.00 -23.86 14.13
N LEU A 263 -7.68 -22.72 14.74
CA LEU A 263 -6.31 -22.36 15.12
C LEU A 263 -5.85 -23.16 16.34
N ALA A 264 -6.76 -23.45 17.27
CA ALA A 264 -6.48 -24.34 18.39
C ALA A 264 -6.09 -25.74 17.89
N GLY A 265 -6.89 -26.33 17.00
CA GLY A 265 -6.60 -27.62 16.40
C GLY A 265 -5.28 -27.63 15.60
N ALA A 266 -4.99 -26.56 14.86
CA ALA A 266 -3.71 -26.40 14.18
C ALA A 266 -2.54 -26.43 15.19
N ALA A 267 -2.57 -25.58 16.23
CA ALA A 267 -1.52 -25.53 17.24
C ALA A 267 -1.28 -26.89 17.91
N MET A 268 -2.36 -27.63 18.20
CA MET A 268 -2.30 -28.97 18.76
C MET A 268 -1.69 -30.00 17.78
N LEU A 269 -1.99 -29.91 16.49
CA LEU A 269 -1.30 -30.75 15.48
C LEU A 269 0.19 -30.45 15.41
N HIS A 270 0.59 -29.18 15.45
CA HIS A 270 2.02 -28.81 15.47
C HIS A 270 2.73 -29.30 16.71
N LEU A 271 2.05 -29.29 17.85
CA LEU A 271 2.58 -29.88 19.08
C LEU A 271 2.83 -31.39 18.92
N VAL A 272 1.88 -32.12 18.33
CA VAL A 272 2.03 -33.55 18.03
C VAL A 272 3.17 -33.80 17.03
N ASP A 273 3.31 -32.96 16.00
CA ASP A 273 4.40 -33.04 15.02
C ASP A 273 5.77 -32.82 15.70
N ILE A 274 5.89 -31.85 16.60
CA ILE A 274 7.13 -31.55 17.35
C ILE A 274 7.49 -32.69 18.29
N ALA A 275 6.49 -33.26 18.96
CA ALA A 275 6.67 -34.40 19.86
C ALA A 275 6.90 -35.73 19.12
N ARG A 276 6.72 -35.75 17.79
CA ARG A 276 6.80 -36.96 16.94
C ARG A 276 5.80 -38.03 17.37
N GLY A 277 4.59 -37.62 17.75
CA GLY A 277 3.50 -38.49 18.14
C GLY A 277 2.93 -38.20 19.54
N LEU A 278 1.69 -38.61 19.75
CA LEU A 278 0.96 -38.48 21.01
C LEU A 278 1.60 -39.19 22.22
N PRO A 279 2.21 -40.40 22.13
CA PRO A 279 2.72 -41.08 23.32
C PRO A 279 3.92 -40.37 23.97
N ASN A 280 4.60 -39.48 23.25
CA ASN A 280 5.78 -38.78 23.76
C ASN A 280 5.45 -37.54 24.61
N LEU A 281 4.17 -37.14 24.69
CA LEU A 281 3.73 -35.94 25.40
C LEU A 281 3.45 -36.16 26.90
N GLY A 282 3.37 -37.42 27.34
CA GLY A 282 2.86 -37.83 28.65
C GLY A 282 1.33 -38.00 28.64
N ASP A 283 0.80 -38.92 29.45
CA ASP A 283 -0.60 -39.37 29.36
C ASP A 283 -1.64 -38.25 29.58
N GLU A 284 -1.43 -37.38 30.58
CA GLU A 284 -2.34 -36.26 30.86
C GLU A 284 -2.36 -35.22 29.73
N ARG A 285 -1.19 -34.82 29.24
CA ARG A 285 -1.08 -33.87 28.12
C ARG A 285 -1.59 -34.49 26.83
N ALA A 286 -1.31 -35.76 26.57
CA ALA A 286 -1.83 -36.48 25.41
C ALA A 286 -3.36 -36.56 25.43
N THR A 287 -3.97 -36.76 26.60
CA THR A 287 -5.43 -36.74 26.80
C THR A 287 -6.00 -35.37 26.45
N GLN A 288 -5.46 -34.30 27.04
CA GLN A 288 -5.95 -32.92 26.79
C GLN A 288 -5.78 -32.50 25.33
N VAL A 289 -4.64 -32.80 24.72
CA VAL A 289 -4.37 -32.51 23.31
C VAL A 289 -5.33 -33.30 22.40
N SER A 290 -5.60 -34.55 22.73
CA SER A 290 -6.56 -35.40 22.00
C SER A 290 -7.98 -34.86 22.10
N ASP A 291 -8.40 -34.42 23.28
CA ASP A 291 -9.71 -33.81 23.52
C ASP A 291 -9.87 -32.52 22.70
N TYR A 292 -8.88 -31.62 22.74
CA TYR A 292 -8.90 -30.39 21.96
C TYR A 292 -8.91 -30.65 20.44
N LEU A 293 -8.17 -31.66 19.97
CA LEU A 293 -8.15 -32.05 18.56
C LEU A 293 -9.49 -32.61 18.09
N LEU A 294 -10.14 -33.46 18.90
CA LEU A 294 -11.45 -34.03 18.59
C LEU A 294 -12.53 -32.96 18.52
N VAL A 295 -12.57 -32.07 19.52
CA VAL A 295 -13.53 -30.96 19.54
C VAL A 295 -13.26 -30.01 18.37
N ALA A 296 -12.00 -29.68 18.09
CA ALA A 296 -11.65 -28.86 16.93
C ALA A 296 -12.07 -29.54 15.61
N ALA A 297 -11.85 -30.83 15.42
CA ALA A 297 -12.25 -31.53 14.21
C ALA A 297 -13.78 -31.68 14.05
N ALA A 298 -14.51 -31.73 15.17
CA ALA A 298 -15.97 -31.82 15.20
C ALA A 298 -16.65 -30.47 14.90
N VAL A 299 -16.13 -29.38 15.48
CA VAL A 299 -16.79 -28.06 15.53
C VAL A 299 -16.15 -27.02 14.61
N ALA A 300 -14.90 -27.18 14.15
CA ALA A 300 -14.25 -26.13 13.37
C ALA A 300 -15.02 -25.77 12.08
N ILE A 301 -15.48 -24.52 12.03
CA ILE A 301 -16.08 -23.88 10.85
C ILE A 301 -15.08 -22.87 10.29
N GLU A 302 -14.90 -22.87 8.96
CA GLU A 302 -14.21 -21.77 8.29
C GLU A 302 -15.08 -20.52 8.31
N ARG A 303 -14.77 -19.57 9.22
CA ARG A 303 -15.42 -18.25 9.23
C ARG A 303 -14.84 -17.38 8.09
N PRO A 304 -15.68 -16.81 7.20
CA PRO A 304 -15.20 -15.83 6.24
C PRO A 304 -14.72 -14.59 7.00
N VAL A 305 -13.62 -13.99 6.57
CA VAL A 305 -13.16 -12.70 7.11
C VAL A 305 -14.09 -11.62 6.55
N PRO A 306 -14.94 -10.95 7.35
CA PRO A 306 -15.71 -9.83 6.85
C PRO A 306 -14.76 -8.66 6.52
N LEU A 307 -15.05 -7.92 5.45
CA LEU A 307 -14.26 -6.78 4.94
C LEU A 307 -14.33 -5.52 5.85
N SER A 308 -14.53 -5.71 7.15
CA SER A 308 -14.56 -4.64 8.16
C SER A 308 -13.16 -4.33 8.68
N ALA A 309 -12.83 -3.04 8.85
CA ALA A 309 -11.51 -2.56 9.27
C ALA A 309 -11.00 -3.19 10.59
N THR A 310 -11.87 -3.42 11.57
CA THR A 310 -11.52 -4.06 12.86
C THR A 310 -11.23 -5.56 12.71
N PHE A 311 -11.85 -6.21 11.73
CA PHE A 311 -11.64 -7.63 11.43
C PHE A 311 -10.44 -7.87 10.50
N ILE A 312 -10.03 -6.89 9.69
CA ILE A 312 -8.78 -6.95 8.92
C ILE A 312 -7.57 -7.07 9.86
N ASP A 313 -7.57 -6.35 10.99
CA ASP A 313 -6.52 -6.48 12.01
C ASP A 313 -6.56 -7.84 12.73
N ALA A 314 -7.75 -8.41 12.94
CA ALA A 314 -7.90 -9.78 13.46
C ALA A 314 -7.41 -10.83 12.45
N ALA A 315 -7.70 -10.63 11.16
CA ALA A 315 -7.24 -11.49 10.08
C ALA A 315 -5.71 -11.37 9.87
N ARG A 316 -5.14 -10.17 10.00
CA ARG A 316 -3.68 -9.95 9.96
C ARG A 316 -2.99 -10.59 11.15
N ARG A 317 -3.57 -10.49 12.35
CA ARG A 317 -3.09 -11.21 13.56
C ARG A 317 -3.16 -12.72 13.34
N ASN A 318 -4.29 -13.25 12.88
CA ASN A 318 -4.46 -14.68 12.59
C ASN A 318 -3.54 -15.17 11.45
N ALA A 319 -3.27 -14.33 10.44
CA ALA A 319 -2.31 -14.63 9.37
C ALA A 319 -0.87 -14.63 9.88
N GLN A 320 -0.51 -13.70 10.78
CA GLN A 320 0.75 -13.77 11.50
C GLN A 320 0.81 -15.08 12.28
N TRP A 321 -0.22 -15.51 13.03
CA TRP A 321 -0.28 -16.80 13.74
C TRP A 321 -0.06 -18.02 12.87
N ARG A 322 -0.66 -18.06 11.69
CA ARG A 322 -0.40 -19.10 10.69
C ARG A 322 1.10 -19.19 10.32
N ALA A 323 1.87 -18.11 10.43
CA ALA A 323 3.31 -18.12 10.19
C ALA A 323 4.17 -18.70 11.36
N LEU A 324 3.66 -18.84 12.59
CA LEU A 324 4.35 -19.57 13.69
C LEU A 324 4.10 -21.07 13.64
N VAL A 325 3.31 -21.50 12.68
CA VAL A 325 2.94 -22.89 12.42
C VAL A 325 3.78 -23.29 11.20
N PRO A 326 5.12 -23.46 11.33
CA PRO A 326 6.01 -23.56 10.18
C PRO A 326 5.88 -24.88 9.42
N ALA A 327 5.12 -25.87 9.92
CA ALA A 327 5.07 -27.18 9.29
C ALA A 327 4.08 -27.27 8.12
N ARG A 328 3.15 -26.32 7.94
CA ARG A 328 2.17 -26.37 6.84
C ARG A 328 2.01 -24.97 6.23
N ALA A 329 2.60 -24.79 5.05
CA ALA A 329 2.47 -23.57 4.25
C ALA A 329 1.02 -23.30 3.81
N GLU A 330 0.15 -24.31 3.91
CA GLU A 330 -1.27 -24.23 3.58
C GLU A 330 -2.12 -23.93 4.83
N PRO A 331 -3.16 -23.08 4.72
CA PRO A 331 -4.06 -22.83 5.82
C PRO A 331 -4.73 -24.15 6.24
N VAL A 332 -4.60 -24.50 7.53
CA VAL A 332 -5.28 -25.69 8.08
C VAL A 332 -6.78 -25.57 7.81
N THR A 333 -7.31 -26.50 7.03
CA THR A 333 -8.74 -26.62 6.75
C THR A 333 -9.38 -27.61 7.73
N PRO A 334 -10.71 -27.54 7.98
CA PRO A 334 -11.41 -28.52 8.79
C PRO A 334 -11.29 -29.94 8.23
N ALA A 335 -11.15 -30.08 6.90
CA ALA A 335 -10.91 -31.37 6.25
C ALA A 335 -9.54 -31.95 6.62
N MET A 336 -8.49 -31.11 6.67
CA MET A 336 -7.16 -31.53 7.11
C MET A 336 -7.15 -31.93 8.59
N LEU A 337 -7.90 -31.24 9.45
CA LEU A 337 -8.04 -31.65 10.86
C LEU A 337 -8.72 -33.02 10.98
N ARG A 338 -9.81 -33.25 10.23
CA ARG A 338 -10.49 -34.55 10.22
C ARG A 338 -9.60 -35.67 9.67
N ALA A 339 -8.82 -35.39 8.61
CA ALA A 339 -7.84 -36.33 8.07
C ALA A 339 -6.70 -36.61 9.07
N ALA A 340 -6.25 -35.59 9.81
CA ALA A 340 -5.20 -35.77 10.82
C ALA A 340 -5.69 -36.58 12.03
N VAL A 341 -6.90 -36.31 12.52
CA VAL A 341 -7.52 -37.07 13.63
C VAL A 341 -7.74 -38.54 13.27
N THR A 342 -8.05 -38.83 12.00
CA THR A 342 -8.19 -40.23 11.53
C THR A 342 -6.85 -40.93 11.34
N ALA A 343 -5.78 -40.19 11.01
CA ALA A 343 -4.43 -40.74 10.88
C ALA A 343 -3.72 -40.96 12.24
N LEU A 344 -4.09 -40.19 13.26
CA LEU A 344 -3.50 -40.25 14.61
C LEU A 344 -4.32 -41.19 15.52
N PRO A 345 -3.70 -41.90 16.48
CA PRO A 345 -4.40 -42.74 17.45
C PRO A 345 -5.08 -41.92 18.57
N VAL A 346 -5.81 -40.87 18.21
CA VAL A 346 -6.43 -39.91 19.13
C VAL A 346 -7.50 -40.57 20.03
N HIS A 347 -8.19 -41.57 19.49
CA HIS A 347 -9.24 -42.32 20.17
C HIS A 347 -8.76 -43.14 21.38
N LEU A 348 -7.46 -43.46 21.46
CA LEU A 348 -6.89 -44.23 22.58
C LEU A 348 -6.64 -43.37 23.82
N HIS A 349 -6.45 -42.06 23.63
CA HIS A 349 -6.07 -41.14 24.70
C HIS A 349 -7.19 -40.16 25.07
N ALA A 350 -8.23 -40.02 24.25
CA ALA A 350 -9.28 -39.05 24.48
C ALA A 350 -10.26 -39.45 25.59
N THR A 351 -10.84 -38.45 26.25
CA THR A 351 -11.98 -38.66 27.14
C THR A 351 -13.25 -39.05 26.36
N GLU A 352 -14.19 -39.73 27.01
CA GLU A 352 -15.38 -40.27 26.35
C GLU A 352 -16.28 -39.17 25.75
N GLN A 353 -16.31 -37.96 26.32
CA GLN A 353 -17.22 -36.90 25.88
C GLN A 353 -16.80 -36.22 24.56
N PRO A 354 -15.54 -35.75 24.38
CA PRO A 354 -15.06 -35.27 23.08
C PRO A 354 -15.14 -36.34 21.98
N LEU A 355 -14.93 -37.61 22.34
CA LEU A 355 -15.05 -38.73 21.42
C LEU A 355 -16.51 -38.95 21.00
N ALA A 356 -17.46 -38.89 21.94
CA ALA A 356 -18.89 -38.92 21.66
C ALA A 356 -19.33 -37.74 20.78
N MET A 357 -18.79 -36.54 21.01
CA MET A 357 -19.05 -35.36 20.19
C MET A 357 -18.50 -35.52 18.77
N TYR A 358 -17.26 -36.01 18.64
CA TYR A 358 -16.65 -36.26 17.33
C TYR A 358 -17.37 -37.35 16.56
N THR A 359 -17.78 -38.44 17.21
CA THR A 359 -18.55 -39.53 16.57
C THR A 359 -19.96 -39.10 16.19
N ALA A 360 -20.64 -38.28 17.01
CA ALA A 360 -21.90 -37.65 16.64
C ALA A 360 -21.74 -36.73 15.42
N ALA A 361 -20.58 -36.09 15.31
CA ALA A 361 -20.23 -35.29 14.14
C ALA A 361 -19.95 -36.19 12.92
N SER A 362 -19.02 -37.14 12.99
CA SER A 362 -18.61 -37.98 11.85
C SER A 362 -19.64 -39.05 11.46
N GLY A 363 -20.66 -39.29 12.28
CA GLY A 363 -21.66 -40.34 12.10
C GLY A 363 -22.62 -40.11 10.92
N THR A 364 -23.55 -41.06 10.76
CA THR A 364 -24.55 -41.09 9.68
C THR A 364 -25.60 -39.97 9.73
N ARG A 365 -25.61 -39.15 10.78
CA ARG A 365 -26.57 -38.05 10.96
C ARG A 365 -26.26 -36.91 10.00
N THR A 366 -27.22 -36.56 9.16
CA THR A 366 -27.12 -35.46 8.19
C THR A 366 -27.84 -34.20 8.67
N GLY A 367 -27.24 -33.04 8.48
CA GLY A 367 -27.90 -31.75 8.63
C GLY A 367 -28.04 -31.29 10.09
N PRO A 368 -29.17 -30.66 10.48
CA PRO A 368 -29.34 -30.06 11.81
C PRO A 368 -29.41 -31.09 12.95
N ALA A 369 -29.77 -32.35 12.67
CA ALA A 369 -29.79 -33.43 13.65
C ALA A 369 -28.40 -33.80 14.20
N ARG A 370 -27.34 -33.58 13.41
CA ARG A 370 -25.94 -33.72 13.85
C ARG A 370 -25.61 -32.68 14.91
N SER A 371 -25.94 -31.43 14.62
CA SER A 371 -25.64 -30.29 15.49
C SER A 371 -26.45 -30.33 16.78
N ALA A 372 -27.73 -30.73 16.72
CA ALA A 372 -28.58 -30.90 17.91
C ALA A 372 -28.06 -31.99 18.85
N ALA A 373 -27.56 -33.10 18.30
CA ALA A 373 -26.93 -34.16 19.08
C ALA A 373 -25.64 -33.72 19.77
N MET A 374 -24.79 -32.98 19.06
CA MET A 374 -23.57 -32.40 19.63
C MET A 374 -23.90 -31.38 20.73
N LEU A 375 -24.97 -30.61 20.56
CA LEU A 375 -25.42 -29.63 21.55
C LEU A 375 -25.95 -30.30 22.82
N ALA A 376 -26.71 -31.40 22.69
CA ALA A 376 -27.16 -32.19 23.83
C ALA A 376 -25.98 -32.72 24.65
N ILE A 377 -24.96 -33.26 23.97
CA ILE A 377 -23.71 -33.71 24.64
C ILE A 377 -23.01 -32.53 25.34
N ALA A 378 -22.94 -31.36 24.70
CA ALA A 378 -22.31 -30.16 25.27
C ALA A 378 -23.11 -29.50 26.42
N GLN A 379 -24.41 -29.78 26.55
CA GLN A 379 -25.25 -29.26 27.64
C GLN A 379 -25.08 -30.08 28.92
N HIS A 380 -24.80 -31.38 28.82
CA HIS A 380 -24.58 -32.26 29.96
C HIS A 380 -23.18 -32.13 30.57
N SER A 381 -22.24 -31.47 29.89
CA SER A 381 -20.88 -31.23 30.37
C SER A 381 -20.60 -29.75 30.67
N GLU A 382 -19.61 -29.49 31.53
CA GLU A 382 -19.05 -28.15 31.82
C GLU A 382 -18.25 -27.59 30.61
N CYS A 383 -18.81 -27.69 29.41
CA CYS A 383 -18.20 -27.17 28.20
C CYS A 383 -18.25 -25.63 28.16
N PRO A 384 -17.22 -24.95 27.61
CA PRO A 384 -17.21 -23.50 27.46
C PRO A 384 -18.44 -23.00 26.68
N GLU A 385 -19.01 -21.86 27.09
CA GLU A 385 -20.12 -21.23 26.35
C GLU A 385 -19.75 -20.93 24.89
N THR A 386 -18.48 -20.64 24.62
CA THR A 386 -17.94 -20.43 23.27
C THR A 386 -18.04 -21.68 22.39
N LEU A 387 -17.98 -22.88 22.97
CA LEU A 387 -18.20 -24.14 22.27
C LEU A 387 -19.67 -24.32 21.91
N LYS A 388 -20.58 -24.04 22.84
CA LYS A 388 -22.03 -24.09 22.61
C LYS A 388 -22.43 -23.13 21.48
N ALA A 389 -21.93 -21.90 21.52
CA ALA A 389 -22.15 -20.91 20.48
C ALA A 389 -21.62 -21.35 19.10
N ALA A 390 -20.47 -22.03 19.06
CA ALA A 390 -19.93 -22.54 17.81
C ALA A 390 -20.76 -23.71 17.23
N ILE A 391 -21.22 -24.64 18.07
CA ILE A 391 -22.14 -25.72 17.66
C ILE A 391 -23.47 -25.13 17.16
N GLN A 392 -23.98 -24.09 17.81
CA GLN A 392 -25.17 -23.36 17.36
C GLN A 392 -24.93 -22.67 16.01
N SER A 393 -23.77 -22.04 15.80
CA SER A 393 -23.42 -21.47 14.49
C SER A 393 -23.34 -22.54 13.39
N GLN A 394 -22.87 -23.76 13.73
CA GLN A 394 -22.86 -24.91 12.83
C GLN A 394 -24.28 -25.40 12.53
N ALA A 395 -25.16 -25.41 13.53
CA ALA A 395 -26.57 -25.73 13.37
C ALA A 395 -27.28 -24.75 12.43
N VAL A 396 -27.04 -23.43 12.56
CA VAL A 396 -27.61 -22.43 11.63
C VAL A 396 -27.13 -22.67 10.19
N VAL A 397 -25.83 -22.96 9.98
CA VAL A 397 -25.30 -23.29 8.65
C VAL A 397 -25.93 -24.58 8.10
N ALA A 398 -26.17 -25.58 8.95
CA ALA A 398 -26.86 -26.81 8.54
C ALA A 398 -28.33 -26.57 8.19
N LEU A 399 -29.03 -25.67 8.92
CA LEU A 399 -30.40 -25.25 8.61
C LEU A 399 -30.47 -24.48 7.29
N ALA A 400 -29.45 -23.69 6.97
CA ALA A 400 -29.36 -22.98 5.69
C ALA A 400 -29.34 -23.93 4.48
N ALA A 401 -28.81 -25.15 4.63
CA ALA A 401 -28.83 -26.16 3.58
C ALA A 401 -30.25 -26.71 3.29
N VAL A 402 -31.16 -26.65 4.28
CA VAL A 402 -32.56 -27.09 4.17
C VAL A 402 -33.42 -26.05 3.42
N GLY A 403 -33.04 -24.76 3.49
CA GLY A 403 -33.60 -23.68 2.67
C GLY A 403 -34.72 -22.87 3.33
N SER A 404 -35.78 -23.50 3.87
CA SER A 404 -36.83 -22.80 4.61
C SER A 404 -37.25 -23.58 5.85
N VAL A 405 -37.29 -22.94 7.01
CA VAL A 405 -37.55 -23.59 8.31
C VAL A 405 -38.54 -22.74 9.13
N SER A 406 -39.45 -23.36 9.90
CA SER A 406 -40.28 -22.63 10.86
C SER A 406 -39.48 -22.21 12.09
N LEU A 407 -39.91 -21.15 12.78
CA LEU A 407 -39.19 -20.65 13.95
C LEU A 407 -39.14 -21.70 15.08
N GLU A 408 -40.23 -22.46 15.29
CA GLU A 408 -40.30 -23.57 16.26
C GLU A 408 -39.32 -24.73 15.94
N GLN A 409 -39.16 -25.06 14.65
CA GLN A 409 -38.19 -26.08 14.24
C GLN A 409 -36.75 -25.56 14.39
N ALA A 410 -36.54 -24.26 14.21
CA ALA A 410 -35.25 -23.62 14.43
C ALA A 410 -34.90 -23.59 15.93
N THR A 411 -35.82 -23.26 16.84
CA THR A 411 -35.57 -23.29 18.29
C THR A 411 -35.20 -24.70 18.78
N ALA A 412 -35.95 -25.71 18.35
CA ALA A 412 -35.66 -27.11 18.69
C ALA A 412 -34.29 -27.58 18.19
N CYS A 413 -33.88 -27.20 16.97
CA CYS A 413 -32.59 -27.59 16.40
C CYS A 413 -31.40 -26.82 16.99
N LEU A 414 -31.62 -25.57 17.43
CA LEU A 414 -30.59 -24.71 18.01
C LEU A 414 -30.44 -24.88 19.53
N GLY A 415 -31.38 -25.62 20.16
CA GLY A 415 -31.48 -25.72 21.62
C GLY A 415 -31.61 -24.35 22.29
N ALA A 416 -32.29 -23.42 21.61
CA ALA A 416 -32.60 -22.10 22.14
C ALA A 416 -33.77 -22.20 23.13
N SER A 417 -33.75 -21.40 24.20
CA SER A 417 -34.85 -21.42 25.17
C SER A 417 -36.09 -20.71 24.64
N ASN A 418 -35.88 -19.72 23.75
CA ASN A 418 -36.92 -18.87 23.18
C ASN A 418 -36.72 -18.66 21.68
N ASP A 419 -37.81 -18.38 21.00
CA ASP A 419 -37.88 -17.94 19.60
C ASP A 419 -36.97 -16.74 19.30
N ILE A 420 -36.92 -15.78 20.23
CA ILE A 420 -36.07 -14.57 20.14
C ILE A 420 -34.58 -14.94 20.19
N GLU A 421 -34.20 -15.96 20.96
CA GLU A 421 -32.81 -16.41 21.03
C GLU A 421 -32.40 -17.12 19.74
N ALA A 422 -33.26 -17.97 19.19
CA ALA A 422 -33.04 -18.58 17.88
C ALA A 422 -32.92 -17.51 16.79
N GLU A 423 -33.77 -16.48 16.81
CA GLU A 423 -33.68 -15.36 15.89
C GLU A 423 -32.36 -14.58 16.04
N ARG A 424 -31.95 -14.25 17.28
CA ARG A 424 -30.66 -13.60 17.56
C ARG A 424 -29.48 -14.42 17.04
N MET A 425 -29.49 -15.74 17.22
CA MET A 425 -28.46 -16.64 16.70
C MET A 425 -28.40 -16.63 15.16
N VAL A 426 -29.56 -16.63 14.50
CA VAL A 426 -29.64 -16.53 13.03
C VAL A 426 -29.12 -15.17 12.54
N VAL A 427 -29.53 -14.07 13.19
CA VAL A 427 -29.06 -12.71 12.87
C VAL A 427 -27.55 -12.58 13.10
N GLN A 428 -27.02 -13.14 14.19
CA GLN A 428 -25.59 -13.17 14.46
C GLN A 428 -24.84 -13.91 13.34
N ALA A 429 -25.31 -15.09 12.93
CA ALA A 429 -24.70 -15.84 11.83
C ALA A 429 -24.75 -15.09 10.48
N VAL A 430 -25.81 -14.30 10.23
CA VAL A 430 -25.89 -13.41 9.07
C VAL A 430 -24.88 -12.26 9.18
N SER A 431 -24.73 -11.66 10.36
CA SER A 431 -23.78 -10.56 10.60
C SER A 431 -22.32 -11.01 10.46
N GLU A 432 -22.02 -12.25 10.84
CA GLU A 432 -20.71 -12.90 10.66
C GLU A 432 -20.45 -13.34 9.20
N GLY A 433 -21.46 -13.22 8.32
CA GLY A 433 -21.36 -13.59 6.91
C GLY A 433 -21.38 -15.09 6.65
N LEU A 434 -21.82 -15.90 7.62
CA LEU A 434 -21.90 -17.36 7.49
C LEU A 434 -23.05 -17.77 6.57
N VAL A 435 -24.18 -17.07 6.66
CA VAL A 435 -25.45 -17.41 5.99
C VAL A 435 -26.14 -16.13 5.50
N SER A 436 -26.95 -16.24 4.43
CA SER A 436 -27.88 -15.20 4.01
C SER A 436 -29.31 -15.65 4.27
N ALA A 437 -30.03 -14.94 5.14
CA ALA A 437 -31.38 -15.29 5.57
C ALA A 437 -32.32 -14.09 5.51
N LYS A 438 -33.61 -14.37 5.27
CA LYS A 438 -34.74 -13.46 5.44
C LYS A 438 -35.65 -14.04 6.53
N ILE A 439 -36.05 -13.21 7.49
CA ILE A 439 -36.90 -13.61 8.61
C ILE A 439 -38.28 -12.99 8.36
N ASP A 440 -39.28 -13.83 8.12
CA ASP A 440 -40.66 -13.41 7.90
C ASP A 440 -41.46 -13.63 9.20
N HIS A 441 -41.55 -12.60 10.04
CA HIS A 441 -42.25 -12.68 11.33
C HIS A 441 -43.75 -12.98 11.19
N ARG A 442 -44.40 -12.52 10.11
CA ARG A 442 -45.84 -12.79 9.86
C ARG A 442 -46.14 -14.25 9.56
N ALA A 443 -45.16 -14.96 8.99
CA ALA A 443 -45.29 -16.36 8.62
C ALA A 443 -44.54 -17.28 9.59
N GLU A 444 -43.89 -16.73 10.62
CA GLU A 444 -43.04 -17.43 11.59
C GLU A 444 -42.00 -18.36 10.93
N ARG A 445 -41.37 -17.86 9.85
CA ARG A 445 -40.44 -18.64 9.03
C ARG A 445 -39.15 -17.90 8.74
N VAL A 446 -38.07 -18.68 8.71
CA VAL A 446 -36.76 -18.23 8.24
C VAL A 446 -36.54 -18.82 6.85
N VAL A 447 -36.39 -17.94 5.87
CA VAL A 447 -36.09 -18.30 4.48
C VAL A 447 -34.63 -17.99 4.20
N PHE A 448 -33.82 -19.02 4.03
CA PHE A 448 -32.41 -18.88 3.68
C PHE A 448 -32.29 -18.58 2.18
N THR A 449 -31.95 -17.33 1.85
CA THR A 449 -31.84 -16.88 0.47
C THR A 449 -30.54 -17.37 -0.19
N ARG A 450 -30.68 -18.09 -1.31
CA ARG A 450 -29.56 -18.48 -2.18
C ARG A 450 -29.06 -17.26 -2.96
N SER A 451 -28.20 -16.45 -2.36
CA SER A 451 -27.47 -15.40 -3.10
C SER A 451 -26.34 -16.03 -3.93
N PRO A 452 -26.29 -15.85 -5.27
CA PRO A 452 -25.45 -16.64 -6.17
C PRO A 452 -23.94 -16.53 -5.91
N VAL A 453 -23.47 -15.47 -5.26
CA VAL A 453 -22.06 -15.27 -4.90
C VAL A 453 -21.70 -15.91 -3.54
N SER A 454 -22.68 -16.05 -2.65
CA SER A 454 -22.54 -16.73 -1.36
C SER A 454 -22.68 -18.26 -1.50
N VAL A 455 -23.41 -18.73 -2.52
CA VAL A 455 -23.70 -20.16 -2.75
C VAL A 455 -22.46 -20.97 -3.05
N VAL A 456 -21.47 -20.50 -3.83
CA VAL A 456 -20.29 -21.34 -4.11
C VAL A 456 -19.48 -21.58 -2.84
N ALA A 457 -19.30 -20.55 -2.01
CA ALA A 457 -18.53 -20.65 -0.78
C ALA A 457 -19.32 -21.32 0.36
N ALA A 458 -20.63 -21.03 0.50
CA ALA A 458 -21.49 -21.65 1.51
C ALA A 458 -21.90 -23.08 1.14
N ALA A 459 -22.10 -23.38 -0.15
CA ALA A 459 -22.32 -24.74 -0.63
C ALA A 459 -21.03 -25.55 -0.55
N ASP A 460 -19.84 -25.06 -0.89
CA ASP A 460 -18.60 -25.81 -0.63
C ASP A 460 -18.41 -26.11 0.88
N ARG A 461 -18.80 -25.18 1.76
CA ARG A 461 -18.74 -25.37 3.22
C ARG A 461 -19.77 -26.37 3.74
N ALA A 462 -21.01 -26.32 3.23
CA ALA A 462 -22.06 -27.30 3.54
C ALA A 462 -21.75 -28.68 2.94
N HIS A 463 -21.20 -28.74 1.73
CA HIS A 463 -20.85 -29.98 1.03
C HIS A 463 -19.72 -30.76 1.72
N ARG A 464 -18.86 -30.07 2.50
CA ARG A 464 -17.84 -30.69 3.36
C ARG A 464 -18.37 -31.20 4.71
N LEU A 465 -19.60 -30.86 5.09
CA LEU A 465 -20.22 -31.23 6.38
C LEU A 465 -21.47 -32.11 6.24
N THR A 466 -22.11 -32.17 5.07
CA THR A 466 -23.35 -32.92 4.85
C THR A 466 -23.46 -33.57 3.48
N ALA A 467 -23.99 -34.80 3.45
CA ALA A 467 -24.41 -35.55 2.27
C ALA A 467 -25.67 -34.92 1.60
N PRO A 468 -26.06 -35.34 0.38
CA PRO A 468 -26.53 -34.44 -0.67
C PRO A 468 -27.98 -34.01 -0.50
N GLY A 469 -28.21 -32.70 -0.35
CA GLY A 469 -29.47 -32.08 -0.72
C GLY A 469 -29.52 -31.77 -2.23
N PRO A 470 -30.62 -31.20 -2.76
CA PRO A 470 -30.75 -30.81 -4.16
C PRO A 470 -29.66 -29.84 -4.67
N ALA A 471 -28.95 -29.16 -3.77
CA ALA A 471 -27.77 -28.34 -4.10
C ALA A 471 -26.53 -29.18 -4.50
N ALA A 472 -26.38 -30.39 -3.94
CA ALA A 472 -25.31 -31.32 -4.30
C ALA A 472 -25.61 -32.06 -5.62
N SER A 473 -26.89 -32.29 -5.96
CA SER A 473 -27.27 -32.76 -7.31
C SER A 473 -26.89 -31.72 -8.37
N LEU A 474 -27.20 -30.44 -8.12
CA LEU A 474 -26.80 -29.36 -9.02
C LEU A 474 -25.27 -29.18 -9.10
N LEU A 475 -24.54 -29.31 -7.99
CA LEU A 475 -23.08 -29.22 -8.01
C LEU A 475 -22.43 -30.45 -8.66
N ALA A 476 -22.99 -31.64 -8.49
CA ALA A 476 -22.58 -32.85 -9.20
C ALA A 476 -22.89 -32.70 -10.70
N GLU A 477 -24.08 -32.27 -11.07
CA GLU A 477 -24.45 -31.98 -12.47
C GLU A 477 -23.54 -30.91 -13.10
N LEU A 478 -23.18 -29.87 -12.35
CA LEU A 478 -22.24 -28.84 -12.81
C LEU A 478 -20.81 -29.35 -12.89
N LYS A 479 -20.36 -30.21 -11.97
CA LYS A 479 -19.05 -30.87 -12.03
C LYS A 479 -18.98 -31.85 -13.20
N ASP A 480 -20.02 -32.65 -13.40
CA ASP A 480 -20.16 -33.57 -14.52
C ASP A 480 -20.27 -32.80 -15.84
N ALA A 481 -20.96 -31.66 -15.87
CA ALA A 481 -21.00 -30.78 -17.03
C ALA A 481 -19.62 -30.16 -17.31
N ASN A 482 -18.88 -29.77 -16.27
CA ASN A 482 -17.54 -29.21 -16.43
C ASN A 482 -16.53 -30.28 -16.87
N GLN A 483 -16.58 -31.50 -16.32
CA GLN A 483 -15.78 -32.63 -16.76
C GLN A 483 -16.11 -33.02 -18.21
N ARG A 484 -17.39 -33.01 -18.60
CA ARG A 484 -17.81 -33.19 -20.00
C ARG A 484 -17.28 -32.09 -20.91
N ASN A 485 -17.21 -30.85 -20.45
CA ASN A 485 -16.63 -29.74 -21.21
C ASN A 485 -15.10 -29.86 -21.33
N ILE A 486 -14.41 -30.24 -20.27
CA ILE A 486 -12.96 -30.50 -20.30
C ILE A 486 -12.65 -31.63 -21.28
N HIS A 487 -13.36 -32.76 -21.18
CA HIS A 487 -13.19 -33.87 -22.11
C HIS A 487 -13.53 -33.49 -23.57
N ARG A 488 -14.53 -32.63 -23.78
CA ARG A 488 -14.82 -32.06 -25.11
C ARG A 488 -13.68 -31.18 -25.63
N LEU A 489 -13.04 -30.40 -24.78
CA LEU A 489 -11.90 -29.56 -25.17
C LEU A 489 -10.71 -30.43 -25.55
N GLU A 490 -10.42 -31.48 -24.78
CA GLU A 490 -9.37 -32.46 -25.10
C GLU A 490 -9.63 -33.11 -26.47
N LEU A 491 -10.85 -33.55 -26.75
CA LEU A 491 -11.22 -34.12 -28.05
C LEU A 491 -11.10 -33.10 -29.21
N ILE A 492 -11.43 -31.83 -28.95
CA ILE A 492 -11.26 -30.75 -29.93
C ILE A 492 -9.76 -30.48 -30.18
N GLU A 493 -8.92 -30.55 -29.16
CA GLU A 493 -7.47 -30.40 -29.29
C GLU A 493 -6.86 -31.59 -30.06
N GLU A 494 -7.26 -32.82 -29.76
CA GLU A 494 -6.82 -34.02 -30.49
C GLU A 494 -7.20 -33.94 -31.98
N THR A 495 -8.46 -33.62 -32.29
CA THR A 495 -8.91 -33.47 -33.68
C THR A 495 -8.23 -32.31 -34.41
N LYS A 496 -7.86 -31.24 -33.70
CA LYS A 496 -7.07 -30.14 -34.26
C LYS A 496 -5.64 -30.59 -34.56
N MET A 497 -5.00 -31.32 -33.65
CA MET A 497 -3.65 -31.87 -33.83
C MET A 497 -3.59 -32.84 -35.02
N GLU A 498 -4.61 -33.69 -35.20
CA GLU A 498 -4.70 -34.57 -36.37
C GLU A 498 -4.86 -33.80 -37.68
N ARG A 499 -5.70 -32.76 -37.71
CA ARG A 499 -5.86 -31.90 -38.90
C ARG A 499 -4.58 -31.18 -39.26
N GLU A 500 -3.85 -30.65 -38.28
CA GLU A 500 -2.54 -30.02 -38.51
C GLU A 500 -1.50 -31.01 -39.02
N ARG A 501 -1.56 -32.27 -38.58
CA ARG A 501 -0.70 -33.33 -39.10
C ARG A 501 -1.00 -33.67 -40.55
N LEU A 502 -2.27 -33.87 -40.90
CA LEU A 502 -2.69 -34.13 -42.28
C LEU A 502 -2.34 -32.97 -43.21
N ALA A 503 -2.53 -31.72 -42.76
CA ALA A 503 -2.14 -30.54 -43.53
C ALA A 503 -0.63 -30.48 -43.80
N LYS A 504 0.22 -30.82 -42.81
CA LYS A 504 1.67 -30.91 -43.00
C LYS A 504 2.06 -32.04 -43.96
N GLU A 505 1.38 -33.18 -43.89
CA GLU A 505 1.61 -34.30 -44.82
C GLU A 505 1.25 -33.90 -46.26
N GLU A 506 0.15 -33.19 -46.47
CA GLU A 506 -0.23 -32.63 -47.78
C GLU A 506 0.77 -31.58 -48.29
N GLU A 507 1.20 -30.66 -47.42
CA GLU A 507 2.22 -29.64 -47.75
C GLU A 507 3.54 -30.29 -48.19
N ASN A 508 4.01 -31.31 -47.45
CA ASN A 508 5.21 -32.07 -47.80
C ASN A 508 5.06 -32.81 -49.13
N ARG A 509 3.86 -33.32 -49.46
CA ARG A 509 3.59 -33.95 -50.77
C ARG A 509 3.68 -32.95 -51.91
N ILE A 510 3.14 -31.74 -51.72
CA ILE A 510 3.21 -30.66 -52.72
C ILE A 510 4.67 -30.26 -52.94
N ILE A 511 5.44 -30.07 -51.86
CA ILE A 511 6.88 -29.75 -51.95
C ILE A 511 7.63 -30.83 -52.72
N ALA A 512 7.38 -32.11 -52.42
CA ALA A 512 8.03 -33.22 -53.13
C ALA A 512 7.66 -33.30 -54.63
N GLU A 513 6.41 -32.96 -55.00
CA GLU A 513 6.00 -32.86 -56.40
C GLU A 513 6.67 -31.68 -57.11
N GLU A 514 6.82 -30.55 -56.44
CA GLU A 514 7.56 -29.39 -56.97
C GLU A 514 9.04 -29.69 -57.17
N GLU A 515 9.69 -30.38 -56.23
CA GLU A 515 11.08 -30.80 -56.35
C GLU A 515 11.29 -31.73 -57.55
N LYS A 516 10.41 -32.74 -57.74
CA LYS A 516 10.45 -33.61 -58.92
C LYS A 516 10.30 -32.83 -60.22
N ARG A 517 9.39 -31.85 -60.27
CA ARG A 517 9.22 -30.97 -61.44
C ARG A 517 10.49 -30.16 -61.73
N ARG A 518 11.18 -29.69 -60.68
CA ARG A 518 12.48 -28.99 -60.82
C ARG A 518 13.56 -29.93 -61.35
N GLU A 519 13.67 -31.13 -60.82
CA GLU A 519 14.63 -32.13 -61.31
C GLU A 519 14.39 -32.52 -62.78
N GLU A 520 13.13 -32.70 -63.17
CA GLU A 520 12.77 -32.96 -64.56
C GLU A 520 13.10 -31.77 -65.48
N ALA A 521 12.88 -30.53 -65.02
CA ALA A 521 13.26 -29.34 -65.75
C ALA A 521 14.78 -29.23 -65.93
N GLU A 522 15.56 -29.53 -64.88
CA GLU A 522 17.03 -29.57 -64.95
C GLU A 522 17.54 -30.66 -65.90
N LYS A 523 16.91 -31.85 -65.90
CA LYS A 523 17.25 -32.92 -66.85
C LYS A 523 16.99 -32.48 -68.29
N ARG A 524 15.82 -31.90 -68.56
CA ARG A 524 15.48 -31.35 -69.88
C ARG A 524 16.46 -30.25 -70.30
N GLU A 525 16.90 -29.40 -69.37
CA GLU A 525 17.91 -28.38 -69.67
C GLU A 525 19.26 -29.00 -70.03
N LYS A 526 19.73 -30.00 -69.26
CA LYS A 526 20.98 -30.74 -69.55
C LYS A 526 20.93 -31.45 -70.90
N GLU A 527 19.81 -32.09 -71.23
CA GLU A 527 19.59 -32.72 -72.54
C GLU A 527 19.62 -31.70 -73.68
N ARG A 528 18.99 -30.53 -73.50
CA ARG A 528 19.05 -29.44 -74.48
C ARG A 528 20.49 -28.96 -74.69
N LEU A 529 21.25 -28.83 -73.61
CA LEU A 529 22.64 -28.35 -73.66
C LEU A 529 23.57 -29.40 -74.29
N GLN A 530 23.32 -30.69 -74.08
CA GLN A 530 23.99 -31.79 -74.79
C GLN A 530 23.64 -31.81 -76.28
N ALA A 531 22.36 -31.73 -76.63
CA ALA A 531 21.93 -31.68 -78.02
C ALA A 531 22.49 -30.46 -78.78
N GLU A 532 22.67 -29.32 -78.10
CA GLU A 532 23.34 -28.16 -78.69
C GLU A 532 24.83 -28.41 -78.93
N ARG A 533 25.53 -29.08 -78.01
CA ARG A 533 26.93 -29.50 -78.20
C ARG A 533 27.08 -30.46 -79.37
N ASP A 534 26.25 -31.49 -79.46
CA ASP A 534 26.28 -32.48 -80.53
C ASP A 534 26.01 -31.85 -81.90
N ARG A 535 25.08 -30.87 -81.97
CA ARG A 535 24.83 -30.11 -83.20
C ARG A 535 26.05 -29.30 -83.64
N ARG A 536 26.75 -28.65 -82.71
CA ARG A 536 27.98 -27.90 -83.02
C ARG A 536 29.10 -28.82 -83.48
N GLU A 537 29.21 -30.02 -82.92
CA GLU A 537 30.18 -31.02 -83.37
C GLU A 537 29.83 -31.56 -84.75
N ALA A 538 28.57 -31.90 -85.00
CA ALA A 538 28.08 -32.34 -86.31
C ALA A 538 28.22 -31.26 -87.39
N GLU A 539 28.02 -29.98 -87.07
CA GLU A 539 28.28 -28.87 -88.00
C GLU A 539 29.77 -28.78 -88.36
N LYS A 540 30.67 -28.88 -87.39
CA LYS A 540 32.13 -28.93 -87.65
C LYS A 540 32.51 -30.13 -88.52
N GLU A 541 31.93 -31.30 -88.27
CA GLU A 541 32.17 -32.49 -89.10
C GLU A 541 31.65 -32.31 -90.53
N ARG A 542 30.45 -31.73 -90.69
CA ARG A 542 29.89 -31.43 -92.01
C ARG A 542 30.77 -30.43 -92.76
N GLU A 543 31.25 -29.39 -92.11
CA GLU A 543 32.20 -28.45 -92.71
C GLU A 543 33.50 -29.14 -93.15
N MET A 544 34.04 -30.03 -92.32
CA MET A 544 35.23 -30.83 -92.66
C MET A 544 34.98 -31.74 -93.87
N ARG A 545 33.82 -32.41 -93.93
CA ARG A 545 33.42 -33.24 -95.07
C ARG A 545 33.23 -32.43 -96.34
N LEU A 546 32.54 -31.28 -96.25
CA LEU A 546 32.36 -30.36 -97.37
C LEU A 546 33.69 -29.84 -97.90
N LYS A 547 34.67 -29.54 -97.03
CA LYS A 547 36.03 -29.19 -97.45
C LYS A 547 36.70 -30.34 -98.20
N MET A 548 36.57 -31.58 -97.72
CA MET A 548 37.11 -32.75 -98.43
C MET A 548 36.41 -32.98 -99.78
N GLU A 549 35.10 -32.79 -99.86
CA GLU A 549 34.35 -32.93 -101.11
C GLU A 549 34.65 -31.83 -102.11
N LEU A 550 34.81 -30.58 -101.67
CA LEU A 550 35.31 -29.49 -102.50
C LEU A 550 36.67 -29.83 -103.10
N ASN A 551 37.59 -30.33 -102.26
CA ASN A 551 38.93 -30.73 -102.70
C ASN A 551 38.84 -31.89 -103.73
N LYS A 552 37.94 -32.86 -103.53
CA LYS A 552 37.66 -33.92 -104.51
C LYS A 552 36.99 -33.41 -105.78
N ALA A 553 36.11 -32.41 -105.69
CA ALA A 553 35.43 -31.82 -106.82
C ALA A 553 36.36 -30.94 -107.66
N GLU A 554 37.33 -30.26 -107.04
CA GLU A 554 38.42 -29.55 -107.73
C GLU A 554 39.25 -30.53 -108.57
N ILE A 555 39.67 -31.66 -107.97
CA ILE A 555 40.39 -32.72 -108.70
C ILE A 555 39.55 -33.27 -109.87
N ARG A 556 38.23 -33.50 -109.66
CA ARG A 556 37.34 -33.98 -110.72
C ARG A 556 37.08 -32.95 -111.82
N LEU A 557 37.07 -31.65 -111.52
CA LEU A 557 36.93 -30.60 -112.53
C LEU A 557 38.19 -30.50 -113.41
N GLU A 558 39.38 -30.72 -112.84
CA GLU A 558 40.62 -30.86 -113.62
C GLU A 558 40.57 -32.08 -114.56
N GLU A 559 39.96 -33.19 -114.13
CA GLU A 559 39.79 -34.40 -114.95
C GLU A 559 38.69 -34.27 -116.03
N ILE A 560 37.56 -33.62 -115.71
CA ILE A 560 36.43 -33.42 -116.65
C ILE A 560 36.74 -32.34 -117.70
N GLY A 561 37.64 -31.39 -117.41
CA GLY A 561 38.17 -30.46 -118.40
C GLY A 561 38.86 -31.13 -119.59
N ARG A 562 39.36 -32.37 -119.44
CA ARG A 562 40.07 -33.11 -120.48
C ARG A 562 39.17 -34.00 -121.36
N THR A 563 37.92 -34.28 -120.98
CA THR A 563 37.13 -35.38 -121.58
C THR A 563 35.85 -34.98 -122.32
N ASN A 564 35.36 -33.73 -122.20
CA ASN A 564 34.04 -33.35 -122.74
C ASN A 564 34.04 -32.23 -123.81
N LEU A 565 35.10 -32.13 -124.62
CA LEU A 565 35.15 -31.20 -125.77
C LEU A 565 34.46 -31.67 -127.08
N PRO A 566 34.06 -32.94 -127.33
CA PRO A 566 33.36 -33.30 -128.57
C PRO A 566 31.86 -33.65 -128.43
N ALA A 567 31.28 -33.65 -127.22
CA ALA A 567 29.89 -34.13 -127.02
C ALA A 567 28.79 -33.06 -127.26
N LYS A 568 29.09 -31.75 -127.18
CA LYS A 568 28.11 -30.69 -127.50
C LYS A 568 28.14 -30.23 -128.96
N ARG A 569 29.16 -30.64 -129.73
CA ARG A 569 29.19 -30.50 -131.20
C ARG A 569 28.17 -31.40 -131.90
N HIS A 570 27.80 -32.51 -131.27
CA HIS A 570 26.88 -33.50 -131.84
C HIS A 570 25.39 -33.15 -131.65
N LEU A 571 25.05 -32.36 -130.62
CA LEU A 571 23.66 -31.99 -130.33
C LEU A 571 23.17 -30.76 -131.09
N LEU A 572 24.06 -29.95 -131.68
CA LEU A 572 23.68 -28.87 -132.60
C LEU A 572 23.66 -29.30 -134.08
N LYS A 573 24.03 -30.55 -134.38
CA LYS A 573 23.99 -31.14 -135.74
C LYS A 573 22.71 -31.93 -136.03
N MET A 574 21.90 -32.27 -135.02
CA MET A 574 20.67 -33.03 -135.23
C MET A 574 19.43 -32.17 -135.51
N ASP A 575 19.41 -30.90 -135.07
CA ASP A 575 18.22 -30.05 -135.19
C ASP A 575 18.24 -29.07 -136.39
N LEU A 576 19.27 -29.12 -137.24
CA LEU A 576 19.40 -28.34 -138.48
C LEU A 576 19.74 -29.20 -139.71
N ALA A 577 19.23 -30.44 -139.75
CA ALA A 577 19.38 -31.35 -140.90
C ALA A 577 18.15 -32.24 -141.14
N LYS A 578 16.94 -31.68 -140.99
CA LYS A 578 15.75 -32.10 -141.76
C LYS A 578 15.44 -30.93 -142.70
N ASP A 579 15.80 -31.12 -143.97
CA ASP A 579 15.59 -30.23 -145.12
C ASP A 579 16.51 -28.98 -145.10
N ALA A 580 17.59 -28.83 -145.88
CA ALA A 580 17.78 -29.15 -147.29
C ALA A 580 19.27 -29.43 -147.63
N GLU A 581 19.50 -30.12 -148.74
CA GLU A 581 20.80 -30.35 -149.34
C GLU A 581 21.55 -29.01 -149.65
N GLY A 582 22.69 -28.74 -148.97
CA GLY A 582 23.85 -27.94 -149.47
C GLY A 582 24.33 -26.68 -148.71
N ALA A 583 25.61 -26.62 -148.21
CA ALA A 583 26.41 -25.38 -147.94
C ALA A 583 27.93 -25.60 -147.55
N PRO A 584 28.92 -24.70 -147.87
CA PRO A 584 30.35 -24.76 -147.40
C PRO A 584 30.90 -23.57 -146.50
N GLU A 585 32.17 -23.60 -146.05
CA GLU A 585 32.71 -23.40 -144.66
C GLU A 585 33.83 -22.28 -144.45
N LYS A 586 33.64 -21.19 -143.63
CA LYS A 586 34.71 -20.15 -143.26
C LYS A 586 34.56 -19.32 -141.91
N VAL A 587 33.76 -19.70 -140.90
CA VAL A 587 33.23 -18.76 -139.85
C VAL A 587 33.93 -18.76 -138.45
N ILE A 588 35.07 -19.43 -138.25
CA ILE A 588 35.49 -19.90 -136.90
C ILE A 588 36.11 -18.84 -135.92
N PRO A 589 37.04 -17.92 -136.29
CA PRO A 589 37.76 -17.08 -135.30
C PRO A 589 36.95 -15.95 -134.64
N ILE A 590 35.92 -15.45 -135.31
CA ILE A 590 35.05 -14.38 -134.80
C ILE A 590 34.21 -14.88 -133.60
N LEU A 591 33.99 -16.20 -133.53
CA LEU A 591 33.18 -16.82 -132.49
C LEU A 591 33.89 -16.85 -131.11
N GLU A 592 35.22 -16.89 -131.05
CA GLU A 592 35.96 -17.02 -129.78
C GLU A 592 36.08 -15.70 -129.01
N ALA A 593 36.39 -14.58 -129.67
CA ALA A 593 36.43 -13.27 -129.01
C ALA A 593 35.04 -12.83 -128.51
N ALA A 594 34.00 -13.18 -129.26
CA ALA A 594 32.62 -12.99 -128.84
C ALA A 594 32.29 -13.78 -127.55
N PHE A 595 32.90 -14.95 -127.36
CA PHE A 595 32.64 -15.83 -126.21
C PHE A 595 33.22 -15.28 -124.89
N LEU A 596 34.44 -14.73 -124.90
CA LEU A 596 35.07 -14.16 -123.70
C LEU A 596 34.38 -12.87 -123.23
N ALA A 597 33.99 -11.99 -124.16
CA ALA A 597 33.21 -10.79 -123.84
C ALA A 597 31.83 -11.17 -123.28
N TYR A 598 31.23 -12.24 -123.80
CA TYR A 598 29.97 -12.78 -123.30
C TYR A 598 30.09 -13.25 -121.84
N GLN A 599 31.16 -13.97 -121.47
CA GLN A 599 31.36 -14.43 -120.08
C GLN A 599 31.50 -13.28 -119.06
N LYS A 600 32.31 -12.26 -119.35
CA LYS A 600 32.45 -11.10 -118.43
C LYS A 600 31.12 -10.36 -118.24
N LYS A 601 30.32 -10.25 -119.30
CA LYS A 601 28.98 -9.65 -119.25
C LYS A 601 28.01 -10.50 -118.40
N GLN A 602 28.13 -11.83 -118.42
CA GLN A 602 27.32 -12.71 -117.57
C GLN A 602 27.68 -12.59 -116.08
N ASN A 603 28.97 -12.50 -115.73
CA ASN A 603 29.40 -12.38 -114.34
C ASN A 603 29.00 -11.03 -113.69
N LEU A 604 29.07 -9.93 -114.46
CA LEU A 604 28.63 -8.62 -113.97
C LEU A 604 27.11 -8.60 -113.71
N LYS A 605 26.33 -9.24 -114.61
CA LYS A 605 24.88 -9.44 -114.41
C LYS A 605 24.59 -10.28 -113.17
N LEU A 606 25.37 -11.32 -112.90
CA LEU A 606 25.19 -12.16 -111.72
C LEU A 606 25.43 -11.37 -110.42
N LYS A 607 26.49 -10.55 -110.36
CA LYS A 607 26.77 -9.69 -109.20
C LYS A 607 25.66 -8.68 -108.95
N GLN A 608 25.13 -8.06 -110.01
CA GLN A 608 23.99 -7.14 -109.89
C GLN A 608 22.73 -7.86 -109.39
N LYS A 609 22.46 -9.08 -109.87
CA LYS A 609 21.36 -9.91 -109.36
C LYS A 609 21.52 -10.24 -107.87
N ASN A 610 22.70 -10.63 -107.41
CA ASN A 610 22.93 -10.95 -106.00
C ASN A 610 22.70 -9.75 -105.08
N VAL A 611 23.11 -8.54 -105.48
CA VAL A 611 22.83 -7.32 -104.71
C VAL A 611 21.33 -7.04 -104.64
N THR A 612 20.58 -7.25 -105.73
CA THR A 612 19.12 -7.10 -105.71
C THR A 612 18.42 -8.15 -104.85
N GLU A 613 18.87 -9.41 -104.88
CA GLU A 613 18.30 -10.49 -104.07
C GLU A 613 18.60 -10.31 -102.58
N HIS A 614 19.81 -9.88 -102.21
CA HIS A 614 20.12 -9.53 -100.83
C HIS A 614 19.26 -8.38 -100.30
N ARG A 615 19.00 -7.35 -101.12
CA ARG A 615 18.07 -6.27 -100.75
C ARG A 615 16.65 -6.80 -100.54
N LYS A 616 16.15 -7.65 -101.43
CA LYS A 616 14.83 -8.30 -101.28
C LYS A 616 14.75 -9.11 -99.98
N LEU A 617 15.76 -9.94 -99.71
CA LEU A 617 15.84 -10.74 -98.50
C LEU A 617 15.81 -9.88 -97.23
N TRP A 618 16.50 -8.74 -97.27
CA TRP A 618 16.53 -7.81 -96.15
C TRP A 618 15.17 -7.11 -95.92
N TYR A 619 14.43 -6.81 -96.99
CA TYR A 619 13.04 -6.32 -96.87
C TYR A 619 12.10 -7.39 -96.30
N THR A 620 12.25 -8.65 -96.72
CA THR A 620 11.45 -9.77 -96.21
C THR A 620 11.71 -10.01 -94.71
N ILE A 621 12.97 -10.07 -94.29
CA ILE A 621 13.33 -10.22 -92.87
C ILE A 621 12.76 -9.05 -92.04
N ARG A 622 12.81 -7.83 -92.57
CA ARG A 622 12.24 -6.66 -91.90
C ARG A 622 10.72 -6.74 -91.83
N SER A 623 10.02 -7.18 -92.88
CA SER A 623 8.57 -7.35 -92.84
C SER A 623 8.16 -8.42 -91.83
N ASP A 624 8.87 -9.55 -91.79
CA ASP A 624 8.57 -10.65 -90.89
C ASP A 624 8.77 -10.24 -89.42
N ARG A 625 9.84 -9.48 -89.13
CA ARG A 625 10.05 -8.91 -87.79
C ARG A 625 8.94 -7.96 -87.37
N VAL A 626 8.44 -7.13 -88.28
CA VAL A 626 7.33 -6.21 -87.99
C VAL A 626 6.02 -6.96 -87.76
N VAL A 627 5.78 -8.05 -88.49
CA VAL A 627 4.61 -8.91 -88.26
C VAL A 627 4.74 -9.66 -86.93
N GLU A 628 5.93 -10.17 -86.62
CA GLU A 628 6.20 -10.89 -85.37
C GLU A 628 6.06 -9.99 -84.14
N THR A 629 6.60 -8.76 -84.19
CA THR A 629 6.43 -7.81 -83.08
C THR A 629 4.97 -7.44 -82.85
N LYS A 630 4.19 -7.22 -83.92
CA LYS A 630 2.74 -7.00 -83.82
C LYS A 630 2.03 -8.18 -83.17
N ARG A 631 2.39 -9.41 -83.55
CA ARG A 631 1.79 -10.62 -82.96
C ARG A 631 2.12 -10.77 -81.47
N ARG A 632 3.36 -10.48 -81.07
CA ARG A 632 3.78 -10.50 -79.65
C ARG A 632 3.07 -9.43 -78.82
N LEU A 633 2.91 -8.23 -79.37
CA LEU A 633 2.15 -7.17 -78.71
C LEU A 633 0.68 -7.55 -78.54
N ALA A 634 0.05 -8.12 -79.57
CA ALA A 634 -1.32 -8.59 -79.50
C ALA A 634 -1.52 -9.73 -78.47
N ILE A 635 -0.57 -10.66 -78.37
CA ILE A 635 -0.60 -11.71 -77.33
C ILE A 635 -0.50 -11.08 -75.94
N ARG A 636 0.45 -10.15 -75.74
CA ARG A 636 0.64 -9.46 -74.46
C ARG A 636 -0.58 -8.61 -74.06
N GLU A 637 -1.23 -7.95 -75.02
CA GLU A 637 -2.47 -7.21 -74.79
C GLU A 637 -3.60 -8.15 -74.36
N LYS A 638 -3.75 -9.31 -75.01
CA LYS A 638 -4.72 -10.34 -74.60
C LYS A 638 -4.46 -10.85 -73.19
N GLU A 639 -3.22 -11.21 -72.87
CA GLU A 639 -2.83 -11.66 -71.53
C GLU A 639 -3.09 -10.58 -70.47
N GLN A 640 -2.89 -9.29 -70.80
CA GLN A 640 -3.22 -8.19 -69.90
C GLN A 640 -4.72 -8.01 -69.72
N THR A 641 -5.52 -8.17 -70.77
CA THR A 641 -6.99 -8.09 -70.66
C THR A 641 -7.58 -9.26 -69.89
N GLU A 642 -7.06 -10.47 -70.08
CA GLU A 642 -7.47 -11.68 -69.34
C GLU A 642 -7.00 -11.61 -67.88
N GLY A 643 -5.78 -11.13 -67.63
CA GLY A 643 -5.29 -10.91 -66.27
C GLY A 643 -6.10 -9.85 -65.51
N LYS A 644 -6.49 -8.76 -66.20
CA LYS A 644 -7.38 -7.74 -65.62
C LYS A 644 -8.78 -8.29 -65.35
N SER A 645 -9.39 -9.02 -66.28
CA SER A 645 -10.74 -9.56 -66.06
C SER A 645 -10.79 -10.61 -64.94
N ILE A 646 -9.75 -11.45 -64.81
CA ILE A 646 -9.64 -12.40 -63.69
C ILE A 646 -9.46 -11.65 -62.36
N TYR A 647 -8.63 -10.61 -62.34
CA TYR A 647 -8.45 -9.78 -61.15
C TYR A 647 -9.74 -9.06 -60.75
N ASP A 648 -10.41 -8.43 -61.71
CA ASP A 648 -11.66 -7.70 -61.47
C ASP A 648 -12.77 -8.65 -60.99
N ALA A 649 -12.92 -9.83 -61.60
CA ALA A 649 -13.86 -10.85 -61.15
C ALA A 649 -13.56 -11.34 -59.71
N ARG A 650 -12.28 -11.53 -59.36
CA ARG A 650 -11.86 -11.89 -57.99
C ARG A 650 -12.22 -10.81 -56.98
N ILE A 651 -12.03 -9.54 -57.33
CA ILE A 651 -12.39 -8.41 -56.48
C ILE A 651 -13.91 -8.31 -56.33
N GLU A 652 -14.68 -8.50 -57.41
CA GLU A 652 -16.14 -8.52 -57.37
C GLU A 652 -16.67 -9.64 -56.46
N GLU A 653 -16.10 -10.84 -56.52
CA GLU A 653 -16.46 -11.94 -55.60
C GLU A 653 -16.18 -11.59 -54.13
N ILE A 654 -15.03 -10.97 -53.85
CA ILE A 654 -14.68 -10.54 -52.48
C ILE A 654 -15.67 -9.48 -51.99
N VAL A 655 -15.93 -8.46 -52.81
CA VAL A 655 -16.86 -7.38 -52.48
C VAL A 655 -18.28 -7.92 -52.31
N ALA A 656 -18.73 -8.86 -53.16
CA ALA A 656 -20.03 -9.51 -53.04
C ALA A 656 -20.14 -10.34 -51.76
N ALA A 657 -19.11 -11.11 -51.41
CA ALA A 657 -19.07 -11.90 -50.18
C ALA A 657 -19.08 -11.01 -48.92
N GLU A 658 -18.38 -9.87 -48.95
CA GLU A 658 -18.40 -8.90 -47.85
C GLU A 658 -19.74 -8.17 -47.75
N LYS A 659 -20.35 -7.81 -48.88
CA LYS A 659 -21.68 -7.22 -48.93
C LYS A 659 -22.73 -8.18 -48.39
N ALA A 660 -22.69 -9.46 -48.77
CA ALA A 660 -23.59 -10.48 -48.23
C ALA A 660 -23.40 -10.68 -46.71
N LYS A 661 -22.16 -10.66 -46.21
CA LYS A 661 -21.88 -10.69 -44.77
C LYS A 661 -22.42 -9.46 -44.05
N TRP A 662 -22.30 -8.28 -44.66
CA TRP A 662 -22.82 -7.04 -44.10
C TRP A 662 -24.36 -7.03 -44.08
N GLU A 663 -25.01 -7.46 -45.17
CA GLU A 663 -26.46 -7.60 -45.27
C GLU A 663 -27.00 -8.61 -44.25
N ALA A 664 -26.34 -9.77 -44.08
CA ALA A 664 -26.72 -10.74 -43.05
C ALA A 664 -26.58 -10.19 -41.62
N ARG A 665 -25.54 -9.39 -41.34
CA ARG A 665 -25.40 -8.69 -40.05
C ARG A 665 -26.48 -7.64 -39.85
N LEU A 666 -26.81 -6.89 -40.90
CA LEU A 666 -27.87 -5.88 -40.86
C LEU A 666 -29.23 -6.52 -40.60
N GLN A 667 -29.58 -7.60 -41.32
CA GLN A 667 -30.80 -8.38 -41.08
C GLN A 667 -30.86 -8.94 -39.66
N ARG A 668 -29.74 -9.46 -39.14
CA ARG A 668 -29.68 -9.95 -37.75
C ARG A 668 -29.83 -8.82 -36.73
N LYS A 669 -29.26 -7.65 -37.02
CA LYS A 669 -29.42 -6.45 -36.19
C LYS A 669 -30.88 -5.97 -36.22
N ASP A 670 -31.50 -5.91 -37.39
CA ASP A 670 -32.89 -5.48 -37.56
C ASP A 670 -33.89 -6.47 -36.96
N ALA A 671 -33.60 -7.79 -37.01
CA ALA A 671 -34.40 -8.81 -36.32
C ALA A 671 -34.32 -8.71 -34.79
N VAL A 672 -33.18 -8.28 -34.23
CA VAL A 672 -32.97 -8.13 -32.79
C VAL A 672 -33.42 -6.75 -32.28
N ARG A 673 -33.47 -5.73 -33.16
CA ARG A 673 -33.87 -4.36 -32.83
C ARG A 673 -35.25 -4.24 -32.16
N PRO A 674 -36.33 -4.93 -32.58
CA PRO A 674 -37.61 -4.89 -31.90
C PRO A 674 -37.60 -5.59 -30.53
N LEU A 675 -36.71 -6.57 -30.31
CA LEU A 675 -36.53 -7.22 -28.99
C LEU A 675 -35.79 -6.32 -27.99
N LEU A 676 -34.96 -5.39 -28.49
CA LEU A 676 -34.22 -4.41 -27.70
C LEU A 676 -35.05 -3.16 -27.37
N ALA A 677 -36.11 -2.86 -28.10
CA ALA A 677 -36.92 -1.66 -27.89
C ALA A 677 -37.57 -1.61 -26.49
N PRO A 678 -38.20 -2.68 -25.96
CA PRO A 678 -38.74 -2.68 -24.60
C PRO A 678 -37.67 -2.54 -23.51
N SER A 679 -36.49 -3.11 -23.75
CA SER A 679 -35.34 -2.98 -22.84
C SER A 679 -34.78 -1.56 -22.84
N ALA A 680 -34.67 -0.92 -24.01
CA ALA A 680 -34.20 0.44 -24.15
C ALA A 680 -35.18 1.45 -23.53
N GLU A 681 -36.49 1.25 -23.71
CA GLU A 681 -37.53 2.04 -23.05
C GLU A 681 -37.54 1.86 -21.53
N PHE A 682 -37.36 0.63 -21.05
CA PHE A 682 -37.19 0.34 -19.62
C PHE A 682 -35.95 1.03 -19.06
N PHE A 683 -34.79 0.91 -19.71
CA PHE A 683 -33.57 1.60 -19.29
C PHE A 683 -33.71 3.11 -19.38
N ALA A 684 -34.39 3.66 -20.38
CA ALA A 684 -34.64 5.09 -20.50
C ALA A 684 -35.53 5.59 -19.35
N LYS A 685 -36.57 4.85 -18.96
CA LYS A 685 -37.39 5.15 -17.77
C LYS A 685 -36.57 5.09 -16.48
N VAL A 686 -35.78 4.02 -16.28
CA VAL A 686 -34.93 3.86 -15.10
C VAL A 686 -33.86 4.98 -15.02
N MET A 687 -33.29 5.38 -16.16
CA MET A 687 -32.31 6.47 -16.20
C MET A 687 -32.96 7.84 -16.00
N ALA A 688 -34.19 8.05 -16.51
CA ALA A 688 -34.97 9.26 -16.24
C ALA A 688 -35.33 9.37 -14.75
N ASP A 689 -35.81 8.28 -14.13
CA ASP A 689 -36.11 8.22 -12.70
C ASP A 689 -34.85 8.46 -11.83
N ARG A 690 -33.73 7.85 -12.21
CA ARG A 690 -32.45 8.07 -11.52
C ARG A 690 -31.97 9.51 -11.67
N LYS A 691 -32.11 10.10 -12.85
CA LYS A 691 -31.73 11.49 -13.11
C LYS A 691 -32.64 12.45 -12.33
N GLY A 692 -33.94 12.16 -12.27
CA GLY A 692 -34.90 12.88 -11.43
C GLY A 692 -34.50 12.86 -9.96
N ARG A 693 -34.30 11.67 -9.37
CA ARG A 693 -33.87 11.54 -7.96
C ARG A 693 -32.55 12.27 -7.67
N VAL A 694 -31.58 12.22 -8.59
CA VAL A 694 -30.32 12.93 -8.42
C VAL A 694 -30.54 14.44 -8.48
N GLN A 695 -31.39 14.94 -9.38
CA GLN A 695 -31.77 16.35 -9.43
C GLN A 695 -32.51 16.77 -8.17
N ASP A 696 -33.48 15.99 -7.69
CA ASP A 696 -34.20 16.27 -6.44
C ASP A 696 -33.23 16.34 -5.25
N THR A 697 -32.27 15.40 -5.13
CA THR A 697 -31.27 15.46 -4.07
C THR A 697 -30.31 16.65 -4.20
N LEU A 698 -29.97 17.05 -5.42
CA LEU A 698 -29.14 18.24 -5.65
C LEU A 698 -29.91 19.52 -5.33
N ASP A 699 -31.20 19.56 -5.63
CA ASP A 699 -32.07 20.69 -5.36
C ASP A 699 -32.38 20.80 -3.85
N GLU A 700 -32.60 19.68 -3.16
CA GLU A 700 -32.65 19.62 -1.69
C GLU A 700 -31.34 20.10 -1.05
N GLN A 701 -30.19 19.69 -1.60
CA GLN A 701 -28.89 20.16 -1.11
C GLN A 701 -28.67 21.66 -1.37
N ARG A 702 -29.09 22.16 -2.54
CA ARG A 702 -29.05 23.59 -2.86
C ARG A 702 -29.94 24.40 -1.93
N GLN A 703 -31.17 23.94 -1.68
CA GLN A 703 -32.10 24.57 -0.75
C GLN A 703 -31.55 24.59 0.67
N ARG A 704 -30.99 23.48 1.17
CA ARG A 704 -30.30 23.45 2.48
C ARG A 704 -29.11 24.40 2.53
N LEU A 705 -28.32 24.47 1.46
CA LEU A 705 -27.22 25.44 1.37
C LEU A 705 -27.73 26.88 1.37
N GLU A 706 -28.85 27.17 0.71
CA GLU A 706 -29.46 28.49 0.69
C GLU A 706 -30.09 28.88 2.03
N GLU A 707 -30.67 27.93 2.77
CA GLU A 707 -31.15 28.11 4.14
C GLU A 707 -30.01 28.33 5.15
N LEU A 708 -28.85 27.70 4.94
CA LEU A 708 -27.68 27.83 5.82
C LEU A 708 -26.85 29.10 5.56
N LYS A 709 -26.88 29.66 4.33
CA LYS A 709 -26.19 30.91 3.98
C LYS A 709 -26.52 32.09 4.92
N PRO A 710 -27.80 32.42 5.21
CA PRO A 710 -28.11 33.55 6.11
C PRO A 710 -27.62 33.31 7.54
N ALA A 711 -27.74 32.09 8.06
CA ALA A 711 -27.27 31.74 9.40
C ALA A 711 -25.73 31.82 9.53
N GLU A 712 -24.99 31.44 8.50
CA GLU A 712 -23.53 31.54 8.50
C GLU A 712 -23.06 32.99 8.34
N ILE A 713 -23.75 33.80 7.53
CA ILE A 713 -23.49 35.25 7.42
C ILE A 713 -23.78 35.94 8.76
N GLU A 714 -24.88 35.60 9.45
CA GLU A 714 -25.19 36.12 10.78
C GLU A 714 -24.12 35.74 11.81
N ARG A 715 -23.66 34.47 11.82
CA ARG A 715 -22.55 34.05 12.68
C ARG A 715 -21.26 34.81 12.41
N GLN A 716 -20.96 35.12 11.14
CA GLN A 716 -19.78 35.92 10.80
C GLN A 716 -19.94 37.38 11.25
N ILE A 717 -21.13 37.97 11.10
CA ILE A 717 -21.44 39.31 11.60
C ILE A 717 -21.35 39.35 13.13
N GLU A 718 -21.86 38.34 13.82
CA GLU A 718 -21.80 38.20 15.29
C GLU A 718 -20.34 38.09 15.77
N LYS A 719 -19.52 37.27 15.10
CA LYS A 719 -18.08 37.15 15.39
C LYS A 719 -17.36 38.49 15.20
N LEU A 720 -17.64 39.21 14.13
CA LEU A 720 -17.06 40.54 13.88
C LEU A 720 -17.52 41.57 14.92
N ARG A 721 -18.79 41.52 15.34
CA ARG A 721 -19.33 42.38 16.41
C ARG A 721 -18.68 42.08 17.76
N ASN A 722 -18.50 40.80 18.11
CA ASN A 722 -17.85 40.40 19.35
C ASN A 722 -16.38 40.79 19.37
N LYS A 723 -15.66 40.58 18.27
CA LYS A 723 -14.28 41.05 18.11
C LYS A 723 -14.19 42.57 18.28
N ARG A 724 -15.10 43.33 17.67
CA ARG A 724 -15.14 44.80 17.81
C ARG A 724 -15.44 45.23 19.25
N ARG A 725 -16.31 44.52 19.96
CA ARG A 725 -16.61 44.75 21.39
C ARG A 725 -15.41 44.45 22.28
N GLU A 726 -14.66 43.40 22.00
CA GLU A 726 -13.43 43.06 22.72
C GLU A 726 -12.33 44.10 22.47
N GLU A 727 -12.15 44.54 21.22
CA GLU A 727 -11.23 45.64 20.87
C GLU A 727 -11.59 46.92 21.64
N LEU A 728 -12.88 47.29 21.69
CA LEU A 728 -13.36 48.45 22.45
C LEU A 728 -13.13 48.31 23.96
N LYS A 729 -13.34 47.12 24.53
CA LYS A 729 -13.05 46.86 25.95
C LYS A 729 -11.56 46.98 26.26
N GLN A 730 -10.71 46.46 25.38
CA GLN A 730 -9.25 46.57 25.52
C GLN A 730 -8.81 48.03 25.43
N GLN A 731 -9.39 48.82 24.53
CA GLN A 731 -9.13 50.26 24.42
C GLN A 731 -9.53 51.00 25.71
N LEU A 732 -10.71 50.71 26.27
CA LEU A 732 -11.14 51.34 27.53
C LEU A 732 -10.25 50.97 28.71
N ILE A 733 -9.80 49.71 28.79
CA ILE A 733 -8.85 49.28 29.82
C ILE A 733 -7.51 50.02 29.66
N GLN A 734 -7.02 50.14 28.43
CA GLN A 734 -5.77 50.85 28.13
C GLN A 734 -5.87 52.34 28.50
N GLU A 735 -6.99 53.00 28.16
CA GLU A 735 -7.23 54.40 28.53
C GLU A 735 -7.32 54.59 30.06
N GLU A 736 -7.92 53.65 30.80
CA GLU A 736 -7.94 53.69 32.26
C GLU A 736 -6.56 53.47 32.88
N GLU A 737 -5.75 52.56 32.32
CA GLU A 737 -4.37 52.31 32.75
C GLU A 737 -3.49 53.54 32.48
N ASP A 738 -3.60 54.14 31.30
CA ASP A 738 -2.86 55.35 30.94
C ASP A 738 -3.26 56.53 31.84
N ARG A 739 -4.54 56.66 32.19
CA ARG A 739 -5.01 57.67 33.16
C ARG A 739 -4.42 57.45 34.56
N LYS A 740 -4.43 56.21 35.06
CA LYS A 740 -3.85 55.87 36.38
C LYS A 740 -2.34 56.10 36.40
N ALA A 741 -1.64 55.73 35.32
CA ALA A 741 -0.21 55.98 35.18
C ALA A 741 0.11 57.49 35.16
N ALA A 742 -0.69 58.28 34.46
CA ALA A 742 -0.54 59.74 34.44
C ALA A 742 -0.79 60.37 35.83
N GLU A 743 -1.82 59.93 36.55
CA GLU A 743 -2.08 60.38 37.93
C GLU A 743 -0.94 60.00 38.88
N GLN A 744 -0.40 58.77 38.77
CA GLN A 744 0.77 58.33 39.55
C GLN A 744 2.02 59.15 39.23
N ALA A 745 2.29 59.42 37.96
CA ALA A 745 3.43 60.25 37.55
C ALA A 745 3.32 61.68 38.11
N LEU A 746 2.12 62.25 38.16
CA LEU A 746 1.87 63.56 38.77
C LEU A 746 2.11 63.55 40.28
N ILE A 747 1.68 62.49 40.98
CA ILE A 747 1.97 62.31 42.41
C ILE A 747 3.48 62.16 42.65
N GLU A 748 4.17 61.39 41.82
CA GLU A 748 5.63 61.22 41.90
C GLU A 748 6.38 62.53 41.62
N GLU A 749 5.95 63.30 40.62
CA GLU A 749 6.53 64.61 40.31
C GLU A 749 6.30 65.61 41.45
N GLU A 750 5.10 65.65 42.03
CA GLU A 750 4.80 66.48 43.20
C GLU A 750 5.59 66.04 44.44
N ALA A 751 5.74 64.73 44.67
CA ALA A 751 6.55 64.20 45.77
C ALA A 751 8.04 64.48 45.57
N ALA A 752 8.54 64.40 44.34
CA ALA A 752 9.91 64.75 43.98
C ALA A 752 10.16 66.26 44.18
N LYS A 753 9.22 67.13 43.77
CA LYS A 753 9.29 68.57 44.04
C LYS A 753 9.30 68.86 45.55
N LYS A 754 8.41 68.23 46.33
CA LYS A 754 8.40 68.37 47.80
C LYS A 754 9.70 67.90 48.45
N LYS A 755 10.26 66.76 48.02
CA LYS A 755 11.57 66.28 48.51
C LYS A 755 12.71 67.24 48.14
N ALA A 756 12.74 67.72 46.91
CA ALA A 756 13.73 68.71 46.47
C ALA A 756 13.62 70.02 47.25
N ASP A 757 12.41 70.49 47.53
CA ASP A 757 12.17 71.69 48.35
C ASP A 757 12.54 71.46 49.82
N GLU A 758 12.29 70.27 50.39
CA GLU A 758 12.73 69.90 51.73
C GLU A 758 14.25 69.78 51.84
N GLU A 759 14.93 69.22 50.83
CA GLU A 759 16.38 69.16 50.76
C GLU A 759 16.99 70.55 50.64
N ARG A 760 16.44 71.42 49.76
CA ARG A 760 16.83 72.83 49.67
C ARG A 760 16.65 73.55 51.01
N ARG A 761 15.53 73.34 51.69
CA ARG A 761 15.29 73.92 53.04
C ARG A 761 16.29 73.39 54.08
N LYS A 762 16.63 72.10 54.06
CA LYS A 762 17.65 71.52 54.95
C LYS A 762 19.05 72.05 54.66
N GLU A 763 19.41 72.23 53.40
CA GLU A 763 20.68 72.83 53.00
C GLU A 763 20.75 74.31 53.38
N GLU A 764 19.67 75.07 53.19
CA GLU A 764 19.57 76.46 53.66
C GLU A 764 19.68 76.55 55.19
N LEU A 765 18.98 75.70 55.94
CA LEU A 765 19.11 75.62 57.41
C LEU A 765 20.54 75.29 57.85
N LYS A 766 21.20 74.31 57.21
CA LYS A 766 22.61 73.98 57.48
C LYS A 766 23.55 75.15 57.14
N ARG A 767 23.32 75.86 56.04
CA ARG A 767 24.08 77.08 55.68
C ARG A 767 23.88 78.17 56.74
N LEU A 768 22.66 78.42 57.18
CA LEU A 768 22.34 79.41 58.21
C LEU A 768 22.93 79.05 59.58
N GLU A 769 22.91 77.78 59.98
CA GLU A 769 23.58 77.29 61.20
C GLU A 769 25.10 77.42 61.13
N SER A 770 25.70 77.17 59.96
CA SER A 770 27.13 77.40 59.75
C SER A 770 27.50 78.88 59.93
N TYR A 771 26.66 79.81 59.45
CA TYR A 771 26.84 81.24 59.68
C TYR A 771 26.63 81.65 61.14
N ARG A 772 25.71 81.00 61.86
CA ARG A 772 25.43 81.25 63.28
C ARG A 772 26.61 80.87 64.19
N THR A 773 27.40 79.86 63.80
CA THR A 773 28.53 79.33 64.57
C THR A 773 29.90 79.93 64.19
N MET A 774 29.98 80.80 63.16
CA MET A 774 31.23 81.37 62.68
C MET A 774 31.80 82.50 63.58
N PRO A 775 33.11 82.47 63.93
CA PRO A 775 33.78 83.54 64.68
C PRO A 775 33.83 84.88 63.93
N LYS A 776 33.68 86.01 64.66
CA LYS A 776 33.49 87.39 64.13
C LYS A 776 34.43 87.82 62.99
N TYR A 777 35.71 87.42 63.00
CA TYR A 777 36.68 87.86 61.98
C TYR A 777 36.50 87.15 60.62
N LYS A 778 36.01 85.89 60.60
CA LYS A 778 35.70 85.17 59.35
C LYS A 778 34.42 85.68 58.69
N LEU A 779 33.42 86.03 59.51
CA LEU A 779 32.14 86.60 59.05
C LEU A 779 32.32 87.92 58.28
N LYS A 780 33.28 88.75 58.70
CA LYS A 780 33.60 90.03 58.04
C LYS A 780 34.27 89.83 56.68
N LYS A 781 35.05 88.76 56.52
CA LYS A 781 35.69 88.36 55.25
C LYS A 781 34.69 87.75 54.26
N THR A 782 33.75 86.93 54.73
CA THR A 782 32.69 86.34 53.88
C THR A 782 31.63 87.37 53.49
N TYR A 783 31.37 88.38 54.32
CA TYR A 783 30.55 89.56 53.96
C TYR A 783 31.19 90.40 52.85
N GLN A 784 32.51 90.59 52.90
CA GLN A 784 33.25 91.30 51.85
C GLN A 784 33.41 90.49 50.55
N ALA A 785 33.18 89.17 50.58
CA ALA A 785 33.19 88.29 49.41
C ALA A 785 31.82 88.19 48.69
N GLY A 786 30.77 88.86 49.20
CA GLY A 786 29.47 88.94 48.53
C GLY A 786 28.57 87.71 48.66
N GLU A 787 28.95 86.71 49.45
CA GLU A 787 28.25 85.41 49.55
C GLU A 787 27.22 85.34 50.70
N LEU A 788 26.84 86.48 51.30
CA LEU A 788 25.88 86.57 52.42
C LEU A 788 24.60 87.33 52.04
N PRO A 789 23.40 86.69 52.12
CA PRO A 789 22.12 87.34 51.80
C PRO A 789 21.73 88.47 52.79
N GLU A 790 21.31 89.63 52.26
CA GLU A 790 21.02 90.87 53.02
C GLU A 790 19.94 90.73 54.12
N GLN A 791 19.06 89.75 54.01
CA GLN A 791 17.98 89.52 54.97
C GLN A 791 18.48 89.05 56.35
N PHE A 792 19.62 88.36 56.41
CA PHE A 792 20.21 87.89 57.67
C PHE A 792 20.81 89.03 58.50
N ILE A 793 21.23 90.12 57.85
CA ILE A 793 21.72 91.34 58.51
C ILE A 793 20.55 92.09 59.16
N LYS A 794 19.38 92.12 58.50
CA LYS A 794 18.16 92.72 59.05
C LYS A 794 17.62 91.93 60.23
N GLN A 795 17.55 90.60 60.17
CA GLN A 795 17.09 89.78 61.32
C GLN A 795 18.03 89.87 62.53
N ARG A 796 19.36 89.91 62.35
CA ARG A 796 20.26 90.10 63.50
C ARG A 796 20.22 91.53 64.06
N LEU A 797 19.91 92.54 63.23
CA LEU A 797 19.64 93.91 63.70
C LEU A 797 18.26 94.02 64.38
N ASP A 798 17.26 93.27 63.93
CA ASP A 798 15.92 93.26 64.48
C ASP A 798 15.83 92.40 65.76
N ASP A 799 16.65 91.35 65.91
CA ASP A 799 16.88 90.63 67.17
C ASP A 799 17.61 91.50 68.21
N LEU A 800 18.45 92.44 67.77
CA LEU A 800 19.05 93.46 68.64
C LEU A 800 18.09 94.62 68.95
N LYS A 801 17.09 94.87 68.10
CA LYS A 801 16.05 95.91 68.33
C LYS A 801 14.83 95.40 69.09
N THR A 802 14.52 94.11 69.05
CA THR A 802 13.43 93.47 69.81
C THR A 802 13.78 93.29 71.28
N VAL A 803 15.07 93.20 71.65
CA VAL A 803 15.54 93.34 73.04
C VAL A 803 15.34 94.78 73.58
N LEU A 804 15.10 95.76 72.70
CA LEU A 804 14.85 97.17 73.05
C LEU A 804 13.38 97.61 72.89
N THR A 805 12.46 96.73 72.47
CA THR A 805 11.05 97.08 72.18
C THR A 805 10.00 96.08 72.66
N LEU A 806 10.41 95.09 73.48
CA LEU A 806 9.50 94.15 74.15
C LEU A 806 8.97 94.65 75.51
N GLU A 807 9.41 95.83 76.00
CA GLU A 807 8.85 96.48 77.19
C GLU A 807 7.51 97.23 76.94
N ASP A 808 7.11 97.48 75.69
CA ASP A 808 5.98 98.40 75.40
C ASP A 808 4.78 97.80 74.62
N ARG A 809 4.68 96.47 74.47
CA ARG A 809 3.50 95.83 73.84
C ARG A 809 2.61 95.00 74.77
N MET A 810 2.77 95.20 76.08
CA MET A 810 1.74 94.91 77.08
C MET A 810 0.84 96.13 77.31
N LYS A 811 -0.07 96.48 76.38
CA LYS A 811 -1.30 97.27 76.63
C LYS A 811 -1.99 97.70 75.31
N TYR A 812 -3.27 97.33 75.19
CA TYR A 812 -4.27 97.80 74.22
C TYR A 812 -4.15 97.34 72.75
N GLY A 813 -5.22 96.68 72.29
CA GLY A 813 -5.52 96.49 70.88
C GLY A 813 -6.33 97.66 70.30
N VAL A 814 -6.73 97.49 69.03
CA VAL A 814 -7.56 98.35 68.12
C VAL A 814 -6.74 99.01 67.01
N THR A 815 -6.73 98.41 65.81
CA THR A 815 -7.37 98.79 64.50
C THR A 815 -6.50 99.76 63.65
N ASP A 816 -6.50 99.88 62.32
CA ASP A 816 -7.37 99.56 61.17
C ASP A 816 -6.55 99.59 59.84
N ALA A 817 -7.02 98.85 58.80
CA ALA A 817 -7.17 99.19 57.35
C ALA A 817 -6.02 99.81 56.49
N PRO A 818 -6.01 99.76 55.11
CA PRO A 818 -7.18 99.73 54.22
C PRO A 818 -7.12 98.98 52.84
N ALA A 819 -8.32 98.91 52.21
CA ALA A 819 -8.68 99.10 50.78
C ALA A 819 -8.18 98.09 49.71
N SER A 820 -9.07 97.40 48.96
CA SER A 820 -9.83 97.86 47.75
C SER A 820 -9.27 97.13 46.50
N SER A 821 -9.96 96.61 45.49
CA SER A 821 -11.35 96.66 44.98
C SER A 821 -11.52 95.47 44.00
N TYR A 822 -12.72 94.88 43.85
CA TYR A 822 -13.48 94.85 42.58
C TYR A 822 -14.81 94.09 42.73
N GLN A 823 -15.82 94.59 42.02
CA GLN A 823 -17.26 94.34 42.15
C GLN A 823 -17.80 93.12 41.37
N PRO A 824 -19.05 92.69 41.64
CA PRO A 824 -19.76 91.61 40.94
C PRO A 824 -20.65 92.12 39.79
N HIS A 825 -20.91 91.31 38.76
CA HIS A 825 -22.10 91.43 37.90
C HIS A 825 -22.57 90.11 37.27
N SER A 826 -23.88 90.06 37.06
CA SER A 826 -24.73 88.99 36.52
C SER A 826 -24.63 88.80 35.01
N SER A 827 -24.90 87.59 34.54
CA SER A 827 -25.96 87.22 33.56
C SER A 827 -25.59 85.96 32.79
N GLY A 828 -26.60 85.13 32.51
CA GLY A 828 -26.47 83.93 31.69
C GLY A 828 -26.33 84.24 30.21
N GLY A 829 -25.94 83.22 29.44
CA GLY A 829 -25.87 83.30 27.99
C GLY A 829 -25.32 82.02 27.39
N MET A 830 -26.21 81.23 26.80
CA MET A 830 -25.88 80.31 25.71
C MET A 830 -25.37 81.09 24.49
N ALA A 831 -24.45 80.48 23.71
CA ALA A 831 -24.47 80.38 22.25
C ALA A 831 -23.05 80.19 21.66
N ASN A 832 -22.98 79.32 20.64
CA ASN A 832 -22.10 79.34 19.44
C ASN A 832 -20.57 79.24 19.66
N ALA A 833 -19.75 78.59 18.83
CA ALA A 833 -19.64 78.43 17.38
C ALA A 833 -18.52 77.38 17.14
N TYR A 834 -18.29 76.66 16.04
CA TYR A 834 -18.82 76.68 14.67
C TYR A 834 -18.49 75.33 14.01
N ARG A 835 -19.41 74.87 13.16
CA ARG A 835 -19.24 73.87 12.08
C ARG A 835 -18.68 74.59 10.84
N PRO A 836 -18.25 73.90 9.77
CA PRO A 836 -19.16 73.76 8.63
C PRO A 836 -19.03 72.37 7.96
N SER A 837 -20.11 71.65 7.66
CA SER A 837 -21.08 71.87 6.58
C SER A 837 -20.80 70.94 5.40
N ALA A 838 -21.68 69.97 5.17
CA ALA A 838 -22.48 69.86 3.93
C ALA A 838 -23.34 68.59 4.02
N GLY A 839 -24.59 68.74 3.61
CA GLY A 839 -25.69 67.82 3.85
C GLY A 839 -25.83 66.64 2.87
N PRO A 840 -26.96 65.92 3.02
CA PRO A 840 -27.27 64.64 2.39
C PRO A 840 -28.13 64.82 1.12
N ASP A 841 -28.29 63.76 0.31
CA ASP A 841 -29.63 63.30 -0.06
C ASP A 841 -29.66 62.03 -0.93
N HIS A 842 -30.82 61.41 -0.80
CA HIS A 842 -31.39 60.19 -1.32
C HIS A 842 -31.33 59.92 -2.84
N ALA A 843 -31.16 58.62 -3.12
CA ALA A 843 -32.01 57.78 -3.96
C ALA A 843 -31.95 57.83 -5.50
N VAL A 844 -32.34 56.66 -6.01
CA VAL A 844 -32.87 56.29 -7.33
C VAL A 844 -31.90 55.57 -8.26
N ALA A 845 -32.39 54.42 -8.73
CA ALA A 845 -31.81 53.50 -9.71
C ALA A 845 -31.46 54.17 -11.05
N PRO A 846 -30.89 53.41 -12.01
CA PRO A 846 -31.81 52.90 -13.03
C PRO A 846 -31.46 51.52 -13.63
N ALA A 847 -32.49 50.95 -14.24
CA ALA A 847 -32.42 49.87 -15.22
C ALA A 847 -32.12 50.42 -16.63
N THR A 848 -31.92 49.49 -17.57
CA THR A 848 -31.90 49.62 -19.05
C THR A 848 -30.61 50.23 -19.62
N GLY A 849 -29.91 49.48 -20.47
CA GLY A 849 -30.05 49.58 -21.94
C GLY A 849 -29.07 50.64 -22.42
N THR A 850 -28.08 50.36 -23.27
CA THR A 850 -28.30 50.33 -24.72
C THR A 850 -27.04 49.78 -25.40
N ALA A 851 -27.26 48.90 -26.36
CA ALA A 851 -26.30 48.54 -27.39
C ALA A 851 -26.37 49.55 -28.54
N TRP A 852 -25.22 50.07 -29.00
CA TRP A 852 -24.89 50.49 -30.37
C TRP A 852 -23.35 50.51 -30.40
N GLY A 853 -22.60 49.81 -31.24
CA GLY A 853 -22.89 49.34 -32.58
C GLY A 853 -22.04 50.13 -33.58
N VAL A 854 -21.01 49.46 -34.14
CA VAL A 854 -20.58 49.59 -35.55
C VAL A 854 -19.74 50.88 -35.85
N ASN A 855 -18.51 50.85 -36.38
CA ASN A 855 -18.14 50.27 -37.67
C ASN A 855 -16.62 50.04 -37.89
N ARG A 856 -16.37 49.05 -38.75
CA ARG A 856 -15.15 48.54 -39.46
C ARG A 856 -14.28 49.60 -40.16
N PRO A 857 -13.08 49.31 -40.76
CA PRO A 857 -12.65 48.11 -41.54
C PRO A 857 -11.16 47.69 -41.30
N SER A 858 -10.46 46.78 -41.99
CA SER A 858 -10.63 45.61 -42.87
C SER A 858 -9.20 45.12 -43.22
N PHE A 859 -9.05 43.86 -43.70
CA PHE A 859 -7.86 43.21 -44.27
C PHE A 859 -6.70 42.92 -43.28
N GLY A 860 -6.05 41.77 -43.23
CA GLY A 860 -5.95 40.64 -44.14
C GLY A 860 -4.48 40.20 -44.21
N ALA A 861 -4.24 38.89 -44.08
CA ALA A 861 -3.01 38.13 -44.36
C ALA A 861 -1.89 38.08 -43.30
N GLY A 862 -1.35 36.86 -43.08
CA GLY A 862 0.05 36.66 -42.70
C GLY A 862 0.37 35.51 -41.75
N ASP A 863 0.34 34.26 -42.24
CA ASP A 863 1.17 33.18 -41.70
C ASP A 863 2.66 33.53 -41.83
N ARG A 864 3.48 33.26 -40.79
CA ARG A 864 4.72 32.45 -40.83
C ARG A 864 5.64 32.66 -39.61
N ARG A 865 6.28 31.54 -39.25
CA ARG A 865 7.32 31.30 -38.23
C ARG A 865 8.59 32.14 -38.44
N PRO A 866 9.45 32.34 -37.41
CA PRO A 866 10.86 32.63 -37.58
C PRO A 866 11.75 31.39 -37.42
N VAL A 867 12.86 31.42 -38.16
CA VAL A 867 13.98 30.48 -38.23
C VAL A 867 15.21 31.22 -37.71
N ASP A 868 15.99 30.59 -36.83
CA ASP A 868 17.34 31.03 -36.48
C ASP A 868 18.41 30.37 -37.35
N ARG A 869 19.50 31.12 -37.59
CA ARG A 869 20.60 30.87 -38.53
C ARG A 869 21.96 30.94 -37.77
N PRO A 870 23.14 30.70 -38.39
CA PRO A 870 23.97 29.53 -38.14
C PRO A 870 25.40 29.85 -37.64
N SER A 871 26.20 28.81 -37.32
CA SER A 871 27.66 28.89 -37.29
C SER A 871 28.28 27.65 -37.95
N PHE A 872 29.36 27.87 -38.70
CA PHE A 872 29.98 26.94 -39.65
C PHE A 872 31.41 26.62 -39.20
N GLY A 873 31.87 25.39 -39.44
CA GLY A 873 33.25 25.12 -39.83
C GLY A 873 34.10 24.24 -38.89
N GLY A 874 34.59 23.14 -39.45
CA GLY A 874 35.86 22.51 -39.02
C GLY A 874 35.76 21.05 -38.64
N GLY A 875 35.95 20.15 -39.62
CA GLY A 875 36.30 18.75 -39.36
C GLY A 875 37.67 18.41 -39.95
N ARG A 876 38.40 17.48 -39.32
CA ARG A 876 39.27 16.45 -39.94
C ARG A 876 39.78 15.45 -38.87
N PRO A 877 40.28 14.25 -39.26
CA PRO A 877 39.81 12.98 -38.71
C PRO A 877 40.92 12.09 -38.11
N SER A 878 40.58 10.94 -37.51
CA SER A 878 41.54 9.84 -37.37
C SER A 878 40.89 8.46 -37.46
N TYR A 879 41.68 7.57 -38.05
CA TYR A 879 41.47 6.23 -38.57
C TYR A 879 41.36 5.15 -37.48
N GLY A 880 40.79 4.00 -37.85
CA GLY A 880 41.05 2.72 -37.16
C GLY A 880 39.89 1.74 -37.29
N GLY A 881 39.85 0.99 -38.39
CA GLY A 881 38.94 -0.15 -38.54
C GLY A 881 39.49 -1.41 -37.87
N ASP A 882 38.60 -2.37 -37.58
CA ASP A 882 38.87 -3.76 -37.93
C ASP A 882 37.60 -4.60 -38.05
N ARG A 883 37.70 -5.59 -38.92
CA ARG A 883 36.66 -6.46 -39.46
C ARG A 883 36.40 -7.66 -38.54
N SER A 884 35.15 -8.14 -38.46
CA SER A 884 34.82 -9.56 -38.66
C SER A 884 33.30 -9.83 -38.63
N ALA A 885 32.87 -10.74 -39.50
CA ALA A 885 31.53 -11.25 -39.77
C ALA A 885 30.91 -11.99 -38.55
N GLY A 886 29.62 -12.34 -38.45
CA GLY A 886 28.46 -12.36 -39.34
C GLY A 886 27.42 -13.36 -38.76
N ALA A 887 26.13 -13.12 -39.07
CA ALA A 887 24.93 -13.94 -38.77
C ALA A 887 24.51 -14.06 -37.28
N GLY A 888 23.24 -14.00 -36.86
CA GLY A 888 21.95 -13.86 -37.54
C GLY A 888 20.80 -14.11 -36.53
N MET A 889 20.05 -13.05 -36.22
CA MET A 889 18.57 -12.96 -36.07
C MET A 889 17.77 -14.00 -35.23
N TYR A 890 17.13 -13.55 -34.13
CA TYR A 890 15.66 -13.34 -34.00
C TYR A 890 15.23 -13.01 -32.55
N LYS A 891 14.65 -11.81 -32.34
CA LYS A 891 13.66 -11.50 -31.28
C LYS A 891 12.66 -10.45 -31.82
N PRO A 892 11.36 -10.54 -31.48
CA PRO A 892 10.29 -9.83 -32.17
C PRO A 892 10.09 -8.39 -31.66
N PRO A 893 9.66 -7.42 -32.50
CA PRO A 893 9.31 -6.09 -32.04
C PRO A 893 7.80 -5.84 -31.94
N SER A 894 7.51 -4.96 -30.98
CA SER A 894 6.25 -4.42 -30.52
C SER A 894 5.55 -3.52 -31.55
N ARG A 895 4.22 -3.47 -31.40
CA ARG A 895 3.24 -2.56 -32.02
C ARG A 895 3.57 -1.07 -31.81
N GLY A 896 3.42 -0.32 -32.91
CA GLY A 896 3.20 1.13 -33.05
C GLY A 896 3.24 1.40 -34.56
N GLY A 897 2.16 1.75 -35.27
CA GLY A 897 1.32 2.92 -35.09
C GLY A 897 1.90 4.05 -35.92
N LEU A 898 1.34 4.34 -37.11
CA LEU A 898 1.31 5.66 -37.76
C LEU A 898 0.41 5.67 -39.01
N SER A 899 -0.05 6.88 -39.32
CA SER A 899 -1.20 7.37 -40.07
C SER A 899 -1.09 7.52 -41.60
N GLY A 900 -2.27 7.66 -42.24
CA GLY A 900 -2.56 8.63 -43.32
C GLY A 900 -2.89 7.99 -44.68
N GLY A 901 -3.95 8.35 -45.42
CA GLY A 901 -5.02 9.35 -45.34
C GLY A 901 -5.62 9.51 -46.76
N TYR A 902 -6.89 9.93 -46.92
CA TYR A 902 -7.42 10.75 -48.05
C TYR A 902 -8.94 11.05 -47.85
N LYS A 903 -9.33 12.33 -48.02
CA LYS A 903 -10.72 12.87 -48.03
C LYS A 903 -11.35 12.75 -49.43
N PRO A 904 -12.70 12.91 -49.59
CA PRO A 904 -13.31 14.22 -49.92
C PRO A 904 -14.65 14.47 -49.15
N SER A 905 -14.91 15.66 -48.57
CA SER A 905 -15.53 16.89 -49.12
C SER A 905 -16.92 16.71 -49.74
N ALA A 906 -17.93 17.25 -49.05
CA ALA A 906 -19.32 17.40 -49.50
C ALA A 906 -19.66 18.90 -49.68
N ALA A 907 -20.39 19.24 -50.73
CA ALA A 907 -21.11 20.50 -50.87
C ALA A 907 -22.32 20.35 -51.81
N SER A 908 -23.49 20.76 -51.27
CA SER A 908 -24.63 21.48 -51.87
C SER A 908 -25.53 20.88 -52.96
N GLY A 909 -26.85 21.04 -52.72
CA GLY A 909 -27.97 21.00 -53.68
C GLY A 909 -29.18 20.26 -53.09
N GLU A 910 -30.06 20.95 -52.35
CA GLU A 910 -31.41 21.39 -52.81
C GLU A 910 -32.43 20.23 -52.90
N GLU A 911 -33.70 20.29 -52.50
CA GLU A 911 -34.57 21.23 -51.77
C GLU A 911 -35.93 20.48 -51.60
N LYS A 912 -36.79 20.97 -50.69
CA LYS A 912 -38.26 20.77 -50.60
C LYS A 912 -38.85 19.54 -49.88
N LYS A 913 -39.24 19.83 -48.62
CA LYS A 913 -40.61 19.77 -48.04
C LYS A 913 -41.60 18.75 -48.64
N GLU A 914 -42.01 17.79 -47.81
CA GLU A 914 -43.32 17.78 -47.13
C GLU A 914 -43.16 17.18 -45.72
#